data_AF-A0A7W0XYF1-F1
#
_entry.id   AF-A0A7W0XYF1-F1
#
_cell.length_a   1.000
_cell.length_b   1.000
_cell.length_c   1.000
_cell.angle_alpha   90.00
_cell.angle_beta   90.00
_cell.angle_gamma   90.00
#
_symmetry.space_group_name_H-M   'P 1'
#
loop_
_entity.id
_entity.type
_entity.pdbx_description
1 polymer ?
#
loop_
_entity_poly.entity_id
_entity_poly.type
_entity_poly.pdbx_seq_one_letter_code
_entity_poly.pdbx_strand_id
1 'polypeptide(L)'
;MPADEPLLAELLIPTQRVARLDSPVLAKSAHEALIGATLARAEALGRLELEIVPTVAALEGVFSLAQWQSPFKQQNDRGTCWAFAGAAALEAAYRRKFGTEIDVSEEYIFHMGKSFALNRDAQQNVVQPVENNTSLTGFQGAGDIVQKLSENAAPVEGAAPYLATQQALLDILPVLGFPGGQASLMSQEDFDAIEFCEQHIPLIARVNCRYRATDWASLPGSPSVEQLENVLLQEHEVVCDVQQVKPPNGGHVLLLIGFDRNKRVFFAKNHWGENKFIEIAYENDPTWTIRSGWFIKDVGDPTFVQNEACWLGTWYLTIDGNNHRLLLRRSEDFANPRQPTRLGSVYLGDGRHDVNGQFFDNGSSLRLFLASGTAPTAPGTLQGTQIDAKLDFSDIYNAEGVTAAGERVTLSRFTTRFAAVFEQSDGSAFQARHGIDAATYQQTFDSLIADGFRLTSVCGYSEGRAARFNAVWVKRDGPALQARHGLDAQQYQQTFDELVGQGFRLTCVSGYAEGGQARYAAIWEQDGGPEFHARHGLSRLQYQQTFDELAGQGFVLRQVSGYRVGVDVQFAAIWEKLAGVPFVGRHALTSSQHQKAFDELVAQGFRMTGVSGYSDTGIARYASTWRHDPDATWQARHGLTTEDYQRTFDELTSQGFRPTHVSGYGDGAYPA
;
A
#
# COMPACT_ATOMS: atom_id res chain seq x y z
N MET A 1 -33.05 -33.11 30.61
CA MET A 1 -32.16 -34.29 30.59
C MET A 1 -33.02 -35.55 30.53
N PRO A 2 -32.61 -36.64 29.86
CA PRO A 2 -31.37 -36.88 29.09
C PRO A 2 -31.67 -37.18 27.59
N ALA A 3 -30.82 -36.78 26.62
CA ALA A 3 -29.53 -37.34 26.16
C ALA A 3 -29.73 -38.30 24.97
N ASP A 4 -29.26 -37.91 23.78
CA ASP A 4 -28.08 -38.52 23.14
C ASP A 4 -27.80 -37.89 21.76
N GLU A 5 -26.56 -37.47 21.58
CA GLU A 5 -25.93 -36.96 20.35
C GLU A 5 -25.92 -37.99 19.21
N PRO A 6 -25.69 -37.52 17.97
CA PRO A 6 -24.74 -38.20 17.13
C PRO A 6 -23.56 -37.28 16.77
N LEU A 7 -22.41 -37.64 17.33
CA LEU A 7 -21.05 -37.49 16.82
C LEU A 7 -20.95 -36.87 15.41
N LEU A 8 -20.51 -35.61 15.39
CA LEU A 8 -19.78 -35.04 14.26
C LEU A 8 -18.53 -35.90 14.02
N ALA A 9 -18.58 -36.71 12.96
CA ALA A 9 -17.39 -37.31 12.40
C ALA A 9 -16.46 -36.17 11.97
N GLU A 10 -15.31 -36.09 12.63
CA GLU A 10 -14.14 -35.35 12.16
C GLU A 10 -13.91 -35.72 10.70
N LEU A 11 -14.22 -34.80 9.79
CA LEU A 11 -13.56 -34.73 8.50
C LEU A 11 -12.09 -34.39 8.79
N LEU A 12 -11.33 -35.43 9.12
CA LEU A 12 -9.89 -35.48 8.91
C LEU A 12 -9.67 -35.15 7.44
N ILE A 13 -9.45 -33.87 7.18
CA ILE A 13 -8.91 -33.37 5.93
C ILE A 13 -7.66 -34.22 5.68
N PRO A 14 -7.56 -34.95 4.56
CA PRO A 14 -6.29 -35.56 4.21
C PRO A 14 -5.31 -34.41 4.16
N THR A 15 -4.25 -34.45 4.97
CA THR A 15 -3.10 -33.56 4.79
C THR A 15 -2.66 -33.71 3.34
N GLN A 16 -3.14 -32.82 2.48
CA GLN A 16 -2.61 -32.64 1.14
C GLN A 16 -1.15 -32.32 1.40
N ARG A 17 -0.26 -33.25 1.05
CA ARG A 17 1.10 -32.87 0.74
C ARG A 17 0.96 -31.76 -0.29
N VAL A 18 1.13 -30.52 0.15
CA VAL A 18 1.27 -29.37 -0.75
C VAL A 18 2.28 -29.81 -1.78
N ALA A 19 1.86 -29.89 -3.04
CA ALA A 19 2.77 -30.25 -4.12
C ALA A 19 3.96 -29.30 -4.01
N ARG A 20 5.19 -29.83 -3.94
CA ARG A 20 6.39 -29.01 -4.05
C ARG A 20 6.27 -28.29 -5.39
N LEU A 21 5.99 -27.00 -5.35
CA LEU A 21 6.20 -26.15 -6.50
C LEU A 21 7.71 -26.15 -6.72
N ASP A 22 8.15 -26.63 -7.88
CA ASP A 22 9.55 -26.53 -8.25
C ASP A 22 9.87 -25.04 -8.36
N SER A 23 10.60 -24.53 -7.37
CA SER A 23 11.06 -23.15 -7.39
C SER A 23 11.91 -22.96 -8.65
N PRO A 24 11.65 -21.91 -9.45
CA PRO A 24 12.50 -21.62 -10.59
C PRO A 24 13.91 -21.23 -10.12
N VAL A 25 14.87 -21.19 -11.06
CA VAL A 25 16.25 -20.75 -10.83
C VAL A 25 16.67 -19.77 -11.91
N LEU A 26 17.62 -18.88 -11.59
CA LEU A 26 18.14 -17.93 -12.58
C LEU A 26 18.95 -18.67 -13.66
N ALA A 27 18.87 -18.25 -14.91
CA ALA A 27 19.72 -18.81 -15.96
C ALA A 27 21.19 -18.70 -15.56
N LYS A 28 21.95 -19.81 -15.68
CA LYS A 28 23.35 -19.91 -15.23
C LYS A 28 24.22 -18.72 -15.65
N SER A 29 24.21 -18.35 -16.93
CA SER A 29 25.03 -17.24 -17.44
C SER A 29 24.64 -15.88 -16.84
N ALA A 30 23.35 -15.64 -16.59
CA ALA A 30 22.88 -14.42 -15.96
C ALA A 30 23.29 -14.36 -14.48
N HIS A 31 23.24 -15.48 -13.77
CA HIS A 31 23.70 -15.54 -12.38
C HIS A 31 25.20 -15.33 -12.26
N GLU A 32 25.99 -15.98 -13.13
CA GLU A 32 27.45 -15.81 -13.18
C GLU A 32 27.86 -14.36 -13.46
N ALA A 33 27.17 -13.68 -14.39
CA ALA A 33 27.40 -12.27 -14.66
C ALA A 33 27.08 -11.39 -13.44
N LEU A 34 25.99 -11.69 -12.72
CA LEU A 34 25.59 -10.95 -11.53
C LEU A 34 26.57 -11.15 -10.36
N ILE A 35 27.03 -12.38 -10.12
CA ILE A 35 28.06 -12.67 -9.12
C ILE A 35 29.35 -11.89 -9.45
N GLY A 36 29.77 -11.90 -10.71
CA GLY A 36 30.96 -11.15 -11.13
C GLY A 36 30.85 -9.64 -10.88
N ALA A 37 29.72 -9.05 -11.23
CA ALA A 37 29.47 -7.62 -11.05
C ALA A 37 29.44 -7.22 -9.56
N THR A 38 28.80 -8.03 -8.72
CA THR A 38 28.67 -7.76 -7.29
C THR A 38 29.99 -7.92 -6.55
N LEU A 39 30.79 -8.95 -6.86
CA LEU A 39 32.13 -9.10 -6.29
C LEU A 39 33.07 -7.95 -6.67
N ALA A 40 33.05 -7.51 -7.94
CA ALA A 40 33.82 -6.34 -8.37
C ALA A 40 33.40 -5.06 -7.62
N ARG A 41 32.11 -4.92 -7.30
CA ARG A 41 31.61 -3.82 -6.46
C ARG A 41 32.12 -3.94 -5.03
N ALA A 42 32.09 -5.13 -4.42
CA ALA A 42 32.63 -5.34 -3.08
C ALA A 42 34.13 -5.04 -3.01
N GLU A 43 34.90 -5.45 -4.02
CA GLU A 43 36.33 -5.13 -4.14
C GLU A 43 36.56 -3.62 -4.19
N ALA A 44 35.83 -2.91 -5.07
CA ALA A 44 35.93 -1.45 -5.20
C ALA A 44 35.58 -0.70 -3.90
N LEU A 45 34.74 -1.29 -3.05
CA LEU A 45 34.38 -0.76 -1.74
C LEU A 45 35.33 -1.18 -0.61
N GLY A 46 36.34 -2.01 -0.89
CA GLY A 46 37.23 -2.57 0.13
C GLY A 46 36.53 -3.53 1.08
N ARG A 47 35.51 -4.24 0.60
CA ARG A 47 34.63 -5.14 1.37
C ARG A 47 34.93 -6.63 1.15
N LEU A 48 36.01 -6.95 0.44
CA LEU A 48 36.52 -8.32 0.35
C LEU A 48 37.37 -8.67 1.57
N GLU A 49 36.94 -9.67 2.34
CA GLU A 49 37.74 -10.23 3.43
C GLU A 49 38.55 -11.43 2.94
N LEU A 50 39.87 -11.25 2.90
CA LEU A 50 40.82 -12.27 2.43
C LEU A 50 41.34 -13.14 3.57
N GLU A 51 41.52 -12.55 4.75
CA GLU A 51 42.00 -13.22 5.95
C GLU A 51 40.96 -13.09 7.07
N ILE A 52 40.52 -14.22 7.61
CA ILE A 52 39.43 -14.28 8.58
C ILE A 52 39.94 -15.07 9.77
N VAL A 53 40.02 -14.40 10.91
CA VAL A 53 40.49 -15.00 12.17
C VAL A 53 39.27 -15.48 12.95
N PRO A 54 39.10 -16.80 13.17
CA PRO A 54 37.95 -17.32 13.91
C PRO A 54 37.96 -16.81 15.36
N THR A 55 36.78 -16.48 15.91
CA THR A 55 36.65 -16.03 17.31
C THR A 55 36.31 -17.19 18.24
N VAL A 56 35.72 -18.26 17.70
CA VAL A 56 35.38 -19.48 18.43
C VAL A 56 36.04 -20.71 17.79
N ALA A 57 36.12 -21.80 18.55
CA ALA A 57 36.54 -23.10 18.04
C ALA A 57 35.32 -24.01 17.78
N ALA A 58 35.39 -24.83 16.73
CA ALA A 58 34.42 -25.89 16.52
C ALA A 58 34.54 -26.96 17.63
N LEU A 59 33.41 -27.46 18.13
CA LEU A 59 33.37 -28.53 19.12
C LEU A 59 33.35 -29.87 18.40
N GLU A 60 34.37 -30.71 18.62
CA GLU A 60 34.48 -32.04 17.98
C GLU A 60 34.38 -31.99 16.43
N GLY A 61 34.82 -30.88 15.83
CA GLY A 61 34.76 -30.66 14.40
C GLY A 61 33.39 -30.21 13.87
N VAL A 62 32.42 -29.93 14.75
CA VAL A 62 31.07 -29.48 14.40
C VAL A 62 30.85 -28.06 14.92
N PHE A 63 30.20 -27.22 14.11
CA PHE A 63 29.76 -25.88 14.50
C PHE A 63 28.39 -25.57 13.89
N SER A 64 27.52 -24.90 14.64
CA SER A 64 26.19 -24.53 14.16
C SER A 64 25.68 -23.25 14.80
N LEU A 65 24.99 -22.46 13.98
CA LEU A 65 24.21 -21.28 14.34
C LEU A 65 22.70 -21.55 14.32
N ALA A 66 22.29 -22.83 14.24
CA ALA A 66 20.88 -23.24 14.15
C ALA A 66 20.00 -22.65 15.26
N GLN A 67 20.55 -22.47 16.47
CA GLN A 67 19.87 -21.88 17.63
C GLN A 67 19.42 -20.43 17.40
N TRP A 68 20.05 -19.72 16.46
CA TRP A 68 19.73 -18.34 16.14
C TRP A 68 18.74 -18.20 14.98
N GLN A 69 18.48 -19.28 14.25
CA GLN A 69 17.68 -19.24 13.03
C GLN A 69 16.19 -19.06 13.32
N SER A 70 15.54 -18.25 12.48
CA SER A 70 14.08 -18.13 12.39
C SER A 70 13.45 -19.41 11.79
N PRO A 71 12.11 -19.57 11.85
CA PRO A 71 11.41 -20.68 11.18
C PRO A 71 11.72 -20.82 9.69
N PHE A 72 11.47 -22.00 9.13
CA PHE A 72 11.60 -22.23 7.68
C PHE A 72 10.43 -21.59 6.93
N LYS A 73 10.75 -20.79 5.91
CA LYS A 73 9.79 -20.15 4.99
C LYS A 73 10.00 -20.66 3.56
N GLN A 74 9.04 -20.39 2.67
CA GLN A 74 9.05 -20.90 1.29
C GLN A 74 8.91 -19.77 0.28
N GLN A 75 9.81 -19.73 -0.71
CA GLN A 75 9.80 -18.71 -1.76
C GLN A 75 8.88 -19.02 -2.95
N ASN A 76 8.35 -20.25 -3.02
CA ASN A 76 7.48 -20.73 -4.09
C ASN A 76 8.03 -20.43 -5.51
N ASP A 77 7.22 -19.86 -6.41
CA ASP A 77 7.55 -19.63 -7.82
C ASP A 77 8.11 -18.22 -8.13
N ARG A 78 8.32 -17.38 -7.13
CA ARG A 78 8.68 -15.95 -7.31
C ARG A 78 10.13 -15.69 -7.69
N GLY A 79 11.04 -16.63 -7.38
CA GLY A 79 12.48 -16.42 -7.58
C GLY A 79 13.08 -15.36 -6.69
N THR A 80 12.86 -15.50 -5.39
CA THR A 80 13.17 -14.51 -4.34
C THR A 80 14.22 -15.04 -3.36
N CYS A 81 14.97 -16.07 -3.75
CA CYS A 81 15.85 -16.85 -2.86
C CYS A 81 16.87 -15.99 -2.12
N TRP A 82 17.42 -14.99 -2.82
CA TRP A 82 18.33 -14.01 -2.27
C TRP A 82 17.67 -13.14 -1.18
N ALA A 83 16.42 -12.70 -1.39
CA ALA A 83 15.67 -11.96 -0.39
C ALA A 83 15.42 -12.81 0.87
N PHE A 84 15.02 -14.08 0.71
CA PHE A 84 14.81 -15.01 1.82
C PHE A 84 16.11 -15.35 2.58
N ALA A 85 17.21 -15.60 1.86
CA ALA A 85 18.50 -15.86 2.49
C ALA A 85 19.02 -14.63 3.25
N GLY A 86 18.86 -13.42 2.68
CA GLY A 86 19.18 -12.16 3.34
C GLY A 86 18.30 -11.88 4.56
N ALA A 87 16.98 -12.11 4.45
CA ALA A 87 16.04 -11.98 5.56
C ALA A 87 16.43 -12.90 6.72
N ALA A 88 16.66 -14.19 6.46
CA ALA A 88 17.06 -15.16 7.48
C ALA A 88 18.41 -14.81 8.13
N ALA A 89 19.37 -14.29 7.36
CA ALA A 89 20.64 -13.80 7.90
C ALA A 89 20.44 -12.60 8.84
N LEU A 90 19.60 -11.64 8.42
CA LEU A 90 19.28 -10.44 9.19
C LEU A 90 18.56 -10.79 10.49
N GLU A 91 17.51 -11.62 10.42
CA GLU A 91 16.76 -12.11 11.58
C GLU A 91 17.68 -12.79 12.61
N ALA A 92 18.57 -13.67 12.14
CA ALA A 92 19.52 -14.36 13.00
C ALA A 92 20.52 -13.39 13.65
N ALA A 93 21.03 -12.40 12.91
CA ALA A 93 21.94 -11.38 13.42
C ALA A 93 21.28 -10.51 14.51
N TYR A 94 20.01 -10.11 14.35
CA TYR A 94 19.26 -9.39 15.39
C TYR A 94 19.03 -10.26 16.63
N ARG A 95 18.70 -11.54 16.44
CA ARG A 95 18.53 -12.48 17.56
C ARG A 95 19.81 -12.65 18.36
N ARG A 96 20.97 -12.74 17.68
CA ARG A 96 22.28 -12.80 18.34
C ARG A 96 22.64 -11.53 19.10
N LYS A 97 22.51 -10.38 18.46
CA LYS A 97 22.97 -9.09 19.03
C LYS A 97 22.05 -8.57 20.13
N PHE A 98 20.73 -8.70 19.95
CA PHE A 98 19.73 -8.07 20.83
C PHE A 98 18.84 -9.07 21.57
N GLY A 99 18.88 -10.37 21.26
CA GLY A 99 17.95 -11.35 21.81
C GLY A 99 16.52 -11.20 21.28
N THR A 100 16.32 -10.39 20.23
CA THR A 100 14.99 -10.12 19.66
C THR A 100 14.68 -11.11 18.55
N GLU A 101 13.54 -11.80 18.68
CA GLU A 101 12.96 -12.56 17.57
C GLU A 101 12.18 -11.59 16.68
N ILE A 102 12.66 -11.44 15.44
CA ILE A 102 12.03 -10.62 14.41
C ILE A 102 11.67 -11.49 13.21
N ASP A 103 10.65 -11.05 12.49
CA ASP A 103 10.15 -11.65 11.25
C ASP A 103 10.07 -10.52 10.23
N VAL A 104 11.07 -10.42 9.34
CA VAL A 104 11.19 -9.31 8.39
C VAL A 104 10.52 -9.64 7.06
N SER A 105 10.02 -8.63 6.36
CA SER A 105 9.27 -8.82 5.11
C SER A 105 10.17 -9.21 3.94
N GLU A 106 10.03 -10.45 3.46
CA GLU A 106 10.70 -10.87 2.22
C GLU A 106 10.17 -10.14 0.99
N GLU A 107 8.88 -9.79 0.94
CA GLU A 107 8.30 -9.03 -0.17
C GLU A 107 8.95 -7.65 -0.29
N TYR A 108 9.10 -6.96 0.84
CA TYR A 108 9.71 -5.64 0.86
C TYR A 108 11.20 -5.71 0.50
N ILE A 109 11.93 -6.69 1.05
CA ILE A 109 13.36 -6.90 0.74
C ILE A 109 13.55 -7.19 -0.76
N PHE A 110 12.67 -8.01 -1.34
CA PHE A 110 12.65 -8.31 -2.76
C PHE A 110 12.35 -7.06 -3.60
N HIS A 111 11.32 -6.31 -3.21
CA HIS A 111 10.89 -5.10 -3.90
C HIS A 111 11.97 -4.01 -3.88
N MET A 112 12.45 -3.63 -2.70
CA MET A 112 13.43 -2.55 -2.52
C MET A 112 14.74 -2.84 -3.27
N GLY A 113 15.15 -4.11 -3.31
CA GLY A 113 16.36 -4.55 -4.01
C GLY A 113 16.29 -4.41 -5.54
N LYS A 114 15.12 -4.01 -6.07
CA LYS A 114 14.85 -3.83 -7.50
C LYS A 114 14.32 -2.44 -7.82
N SER A 115 13.17 -2.08 -7.28
CA SER A 115 12.43 -0.88 -7.69
C SER A 115 13.11 0.41 -7.25
N PHE A 116 14.04 0.37 -6.29
CA PHE A 116 14.71 1.58 -5.81
C PHE A 116 16.02 1.88 -6.58
N ALA A 117 16.65 0.86 -7.18
CA ALA A 117 17.93 1.04 -7.85
C ALA A 117 17.77 1.65 -9.26
N LEU A 118 18.71 2.51 -9.66
CA LEU A 118 18.85 2.93 -11.06
C LEU A 118 19.45 1.78 -11.86
N ASN A 119 18.77 1.37 -12.93
CA ASN A 119 19.32 0.49 -13.92
C ASN A 119 20.22 1.30 -14.86
N ARG A 120 21.54 1.07 -14.80
CA ARG A 120 22.52 1.81 -15.58
C ARG A 120 23.31 0.90 -16.51
N ASP A 121 23.59 1.38 -17.72
CA ASP A 121 24.50 0.71 -18.64
C ASP A 121 25.95 0.85 -18.16
N ALA A 122 26.88 0.21 -18.88
CA ALA A 122 28.31 0.26 -18.57
C ALA A 122 28.90 1.68 -18.61
N GLN A 123 28.22 2.63 -19.25
CA GLN A 123 28.58 4.04 -19.35
C GLN A 123 27.85 4.90 -18.31
N GLN A 124 27.16 4.28 -17.34
CA GLN A 124 26.39 4.93 -16.28
C GLN A 124 25.14 5.71 -16.77
N ASN A 125 24.73 5.52 -18.02
CA ASN A 125 23.46 6.06 -18.51
C ASN A 125 22.32 5.16 -18.08
N VAL A 126 21.15 5.74 -17.92
CA VAL A 126 19.92 5.01 -17.59
C VAL A 126 19.55 4.04 -18.74
N VAL A 127 19.36 2.76 -18.42
CA VAL A 127 18.97 1.72 -19.39
C VAL A 127 17.52 1.92 -19.83
N GLN A 128 17.22 1.69 -21.11
CA GLN A 128 15.88 1.70 -21.68
C GLN A 128 15.35 0.26 -21.84
N PRO A 129 14.04 0.00 -21.70
CA PRO A 129 12.94 0.96 -21.73
C PRO A 129 12.53 1.57 -20.38
N VAL A 130 13.10 1.11 -19.26
CA VAL A 130 12.73 1.57 -17.90
C VAL A 130 13.95 1.86 -17.04
N GLU A 131 13.94 3.01 -16.37
CA GLU A 131 15.06 3.52 -15.57
C GLU A 131 15.30 2.74 -14.29
N ASN A 132 14.26 2.12 -13.75
CA ASN A 132 14.32 1.28 -12.56
C ASN A 132 14.01 -0.17 -12.93
N ASN A 133 14.48 -1.09 -12.12
CA ASN A 133 14.09 -2.48 -12.24
C ASN A 133 12.68 -2.71 -11.66
N THR A 134 12.12 -3.91 -11.84
CA THR A 134 10.76 -4.25 -11.44
C THR A 134 10.69 -5.55 -10.61
N SER A 135 9.83 -5.55 -9.60
CA SER A 135 9.46 -6.74 -8.83
C SER A 135 8.71 -7.78 -9.68
N LEU A 136 8.12 -7.39 -10.81
CA LEU A 136 7.39 -8.29 -11.70
C LEU A 136 8.26 -9.32 -12.40
N THR A 137 9.56 -9.07 -12.55
CA THR A 137 10.48 -10.04 -13.16
C THR A 137 11.23 -10.79 -12.06
N GLY A 138 10.97 -12.08 -11.85
CA GLY A 138 11.69 -12.89 -10.86
C GLY A 138 13.21 -13.00 -11.10
N PHE A 139 13.96 -13.54 -10.13
CA PHE A 139 15.35 -14.02 -10.26
C PHE A 139 16.50 -13.04 -10.42
N GLN A 140 16.27 -11.72 -10.44
CA GLN A 140 17.36 -10.74 -10.52
C GLN A 140 17.89 -10.38 -9.12
N GLY A 141 18.84 -11.17 -8.60
CA GLY A 141 19.50 -10.94 -7.30
C GLY A 141 20.59 -11.98 -6.98
N ALA A 142 21.49 -11.65 -6.07
CA ALA A 142 22.61 -12.49 -5.63
C ALA A 142 22.84 -12.34 -4.11
N GLY A 143 23.95 -12.87 -3.59
CA GLY A 143 24.32 -12.74 -2.18
C GLY A 143 24.62 -11.29 -1.73
N ASP A 144 24.75 -10.35 -2.68
CA ASP A 144 24.87 -8.90 -2.44
C ASP A 144 23.65 -8.29 -1.74
N ILE A 145 22.57 -9.05 -1.54
CA ILE A 145 21.44 -8.67 -0.69
C ILE A 145 21.88 -8.17 0.69
N VAL A 146 22.98 -8.71 1.22
CA VAL A 146 23.57 -8.26 2.48
C VAL A 146 23.97 -6.77 2.41
N GLN A 147 24.57 -6.33 1.30
CA GLN A 147 24.84 -4.92 1.05
C GLN A 147 23.53 -4.12 0.94
N LYS A 148 22.56 -4.62 0.17
CA LYS A 148 21.29 -3.91 -0.04
C LYS A 148 20.49 -3.72 1.25
N LEU A 149 20.57 -4.67 2.18
CA LEU A 149 20.01 -4.57 3.54
C LEU A 149 20.76 -3.57 4.42
N SER A 150 21.96 -3.15 4.04
CA SER A 150 22.66 -2.03 4.67
C SER A 150 22.25 -0.68 4.09
N GLU A 151 21.69 -0.65 2.89
CA GLU A 151 21.22 0.56 2.21
C GLU A 151 19.76 0.87 2.54
N ASN A 152 18.93 -0.18 2.66
CA ASN A 152 17.51 -0.08 2.94
C ASN A 152 17.12 -0.98 4.11
N ALA A 153 16.45 -0.38 5.10
CA ALA A 153 15.87 -1.12 6.21
C ALA A 153 14.58 -1.84 5.78
N ALA A 154 14.38 -3.03 6.32
CA ALA A 154 13.20 -3.85 6.12
C ALA A 154 12.17 -3.62 7.24
N PRO A 155 10.87 -3.64 6.92
CA PRO A 155 9.81 -3.73 7.91
C PRO A 155 9.58 -5.17 8.37
N VAL A 156 8.70 -5.34 9.35
CA VAL A 156 8.18 -6.66 9.73
C VAL A 156 7.32 -7.26 8.62
N GLU A 157 7.27 -8.60 8.52
CA GLU A 157 6.46 -9.36 7.56
C GLU A 157 4.98 -8.96 7.61
N GLY A 158 4.43 -8.74 8.80
CA GLY A 158 3.03 -8.31 8.94
C GLY A 158 2.69 -6.95 8.31
N ALA A 159 3.68 -6.11 8.00
CA ALA A 159 3.45 -4.81 7.35
C ALA A 159 3.46 -4.88 5.82
N ALA A 160 4.17 -5.86 5.24
CA ALA A 160 4.15 -6.17 3.80
C ALA A 160 4.25 -7.70 3.64
N PRO A 161 3.11 -8.41 3.74
CA PRO A 161 3.12 -9.87 3.65
C PRO A 161 3.59 -10.37 2.30
N TYR A 162 4.28 -11.51 2.31
CA TYR A 162 4.78 -12.15 1.12
C TYR A 162 3.68 -12.61 0.17
N LEU A 163 3.77 -12.19 -1.10
CA LEU A 163 2.87 -12.67 -2.14
C LEU A 163 3.36 -14.04 -2.62
N ALA A 164 2.67 -15.08 -2.16
CA ALA A 164 3.14 -16.46 -2.29
C ALA A 164 3.34 -16.94 -3.74
N THR A 165 2.75 -16.29 -4.76
CA THR A 165 2.93 -16.68 -6.16
C THR A 165 3.16 -15.49 -7.08
N GLN A 166 3.84 -15.72 -8.20
CA GLN A 166 4.01 -14.69 -9.23
C GLN A 166 2.66 -14.20 -9.77
N GLN A 167 1.68 -15.10 -9.84
CA GLN A 167 0.32 -14.74 -10.24
C GLN A 167 -0.32 -13.79 -9.23
N ALA A 168 -0.13 -13.97 -7.92
CA ALA A 168 -0.68 -13.06 -6.91
C ALA A 168 -0.18 -11.62 -7.07
N LEU A 169 1.08 -11.44 -7.47
CA LEU A 169 1.61 -10.11 -7.81
C LEU A 169 0.98 -9.57 -9.11
N LEU A 170 0.85 -10.40 -10.15
CA LEU A 170 0.22 -10.00 -11.43
C LEU A 170 -1.27 -9.68 -11.29
N ASP A 171 -1.96 -10.29 -10.33
CA ASP A 171 -3.39 -10.06 -10.05
C ASP A 171 -3.67 -8.67 -9.47
N ILE A 172 -2.64 -7.90 -9.11
CA ILE A 172 -2.75 -6.48 -8.75
C ILE A 172 -2.99 -5.61 -9.97
N LEU A 173 -2.47 -5.98 -11.15
CA LEU A 173 -2.54 -5.16 -12.37
C LEU A 173 -3.98 -4.80 -12.77
N PRO A 174 -4.97 -5.72 -12.76
CA PRO A 174 -6.37 -5.39 -13.01
C PRO A 174 -6.99 -4.40 -12.03
N VAL A 175 -6.53 -4.38 -10.77
CA VAL A 175 -7.00 -3.41 -9.76
C VAL A 175 -6.57 -2.00 -10.14
N LEU A 176 -5.41 -1.87 -10.79
CA LEU A 176 -4.84 -0.61 -11.29
C LEU A 176 -5.33 -0.24 -12.70
N GLY A 177 -6.22 -1.03 -13.29
CA GLY A 177 -6.77 -0.79 -14.63
C GLY A 177 -5.96 -1.39 -15.78
N PHE A 178 -4.90 -2.15 -15.49
CA PHE A 178 -4.12 -2.85 -16.51
C PHE A 178 -4.65 -4.27 -16.77
N PRO A 179 -4.52 -4.80 -18.00
CA PRO A 179 -4.69 -6.24 -18.24
C PRO A 179 -3.80 -7.10 -17.32
N GLY A 180 -4.27 -8.29 -16.96
CA GLY A 180 -3.51 -9.23 -16.13
C GLY A 180 -2.29 -9.78 -16.87
N GLY A 181 -1.14 -9.14 -16.72
CA GLY A 181 0.15 -9.60 -17.25
C GLY A 181 1.15 -8.47 -17.46
N GLN A 182 2.43 -8.73 -17.15
CA GLN A 182 3.52 -7.75 -17.24
C GLN A 182 3.66 -7.13 -18.65
N ALA A 183 3.36 -7.89 -19.71
CA ALA A 183 3.46 -7.40 -21.09
C ALA A 183 2.49 -6.24 -21.42
N SER A 184 1.54 -5.94 -20.53
CA SER A 184 0.68 -4.76 -20.65
C SER A 184 1.37 -3.45 -20.25
N LEU A 185 2.51 -3.53 -19.56
CA LEU A 185 3.27 -2.37 -19.09
C LEU A 185 4.33 -2.00 -20.12
N MET A 186 4.28 -0.75 -20.57
CA MET A 186 5.06 -0.23 -21.71
C MET A 186 5.98 0.92 -21.31
N SER A 187 5.73 1.56 -20.17
CA SER A 187 6.46 2.74 -19.71
C SER A 187 6.94 2.58 -18.26
N GLN A 188 7.94 3.37 -17.85
CA GLN A 188 8.38 3.43 -16.44
C GLN A 188 7.21 3.72 -15.50
N GLU A 189 6.29 4.57 -15.93
CA GLU A 189 5.12 4.96 -15.15
C GLU A 189 4.16 3.79 -14.92
N ASP A 190 4.00 2.91 -15.90
CA ASP A 190 3.17 1.72 -15.80
C ASP A 190 3.75 0.75 -14.74
N PHE A 191 5.07 0.59 -14.73
CA PHE A 191 5.75 -0.18 -13.69
C PHE A 191 5.64 0.49 -12.32
N ASP A 192 5.85 1.80 -12.24
CA ASP A 192 5.74 2.53 -10.98
C ASP A 192 4.36 2.41 -10.34
N ALA A 193 3.30 2.32 -11.16
CA ALA A 193 1.94 2.14 -10.67
C ALA A 193 1.80 0.89 -9.79
N ILE A 194 2.45 -0.23 -10.12
CA ILE A 194 2.44 -1.44 -9.30
C ILE A 194 3.53 -1.42 -8.20
N GLU A 195 4.73 -0.92 -8.48
CA GLU A 195 5.82 -0.89 -7.50
C GLU A 195 5.47 -0.03 -6.27
N PHE A 196 4.71 1.06 -6.47
CA PHE A 196 4.38 2.00 -5.39
C PHE A 196 2.90 2.00 -4.97
N CYS A 197 2.08 1.09 -5.48
CA CYS A 197 0.71 0.93 -4.98
C CYS A 197 0.68 0.26 -3.61
N GLU A 198 -0.30 0.65 -2.78
CA GLU A 198 -0.45 0.07 -1.44
C GLU A 198 -1.00 -1.37 -1.45
N GLN A 199 -1.49 -1.88 -2.59
CA GLN A 199 -1.88 -3.28 -2.74
C GLN A 199 -0.66 -4.21 -2.85
N HIS A 200 0.46 -3.69 -3.32
CA HIS A 200 1.72 -4.42 -3.39
C HIS A 200 2.58 -4.12 -2.17
N ILE A 201 2.97 -2.85 -1.99
CA ILE A 201 3.75 -2.40 -0.84
C ILE A 201 2.96 -1.33 -0.09
N PRO A 202 2.30 -1.70 1.02
CA PRO A 202 1.55 -0.76 1.84
C PRO A 202 2.41 0.39 2.35
N LEU A 203 1.82 1.58 2.53
CA LEU A 203 2.53 2.71 3.13
C LEU A 203 3.03 2.38 4.55
N ILE A 204 2.28 1.58 5.30
CA ILE A 204 2.66 1.16 6.65
C ILE A 204 3.97 0.36 6.67
N ALA A 205 4.30 -0.35 5.59
CA ALA A 205 5.58 -1.05 5.44
C ALA A 205 6.74 -0.05 5.34
N ARG A 206 6.60 0.96 4.48
CA ARG A 206 7.60 2.00 4.28
C ARG A 206 7.87 2.81 5.55
N VAL A 207 6.84 3.17 6.30
CA VAL A 207 7.00 3.96 7.54
C VAL A 207 7.53 3.14 8.72
N ASN A 208 7.62 1.82 8.59
CA ASN A 208 8.15 0.90 9.60
C ASN A 208 9.41 0.17 9.14
N CYS A 209 10.19 0.74 8.21
CA CYS A 209 11.50 0.24 7.82
C CYS A 209 12.51 0.39 8.96
N ARG A 210 12.71 -0.67 9.76
CA ARG A 210 13.50 -0.66 11.00
C ARG A 210 14.76 -1.50 10.94
N TYR A 211 14.69 -2.67 10.31
CA TYR A 211 15.73 -3.67 10.42
C TYR A 211 16.70 -3.58 9.27
N ARG A 212 17.95 -3.23 9.56
CA ARG A 212 19.03 -3.13 8.58
C ARG A 212 20.34 -3.71 9.09
N ALA A 213 21.21 -4.05 8.15
CA ALA A 213 22.64 -4.17 8.40
C ALA A 213 23.26 -2.78 8.61
N THR A 214 24.24 -2.70 9.49
CA THR A 214 25.11 -1.52 9.67
C THR A 214 26.53 -1.80 9.19
N ASP A 215 26.92 -3.06 9.11
CA ASP A 215 28.20 -3.49 8.55
C ASP A 215 28.09 -4.85 7.85
N TRP A 216 28.90 -5.05 6.82
CA TRP A 216 28.92 -6.26 6.00
C TRP A 216 30.26 -6.47 5.30
N ALA A 217 30.48 -7.71 4.86
CA ALA A 217 31.62 -8.10 4.04
C ALA A 217 31.26 -9.24 3.06
N SER A 218 32.17 -9.48 2.11
CA SER A 218 32.10 -10.54 1.12
C SER A 218 33.41 -11.32 1.10
N LEU A 219 33.33 -12.60 0.75
CA LEU A 219 34.47 -13.46 0.45
C LEU A 219 34.86 -13.33 -1.04
N PRO A 220 36.11 -13.68 -1.41
CA PRO A 220 36.46 -13.80 -2.82
C PRO A 220 35.57 -14.83 -3.54
N GLY A 221 35.48 -14.70 -4.86
CA GLY A 221 34.73 -15.65 -5.69
C GLY A 221 35.27 -17.07 -5.55
N SER A 222 34.37 -18.05 -5.50
CA SER A 222 34.66 -19.45 -5.19
C SER A 222 35.49 -19.61 -3.90
N PRO A 223 34.96 -19.19 -2.74
CA PRO A 223 35.70 -19.20 -1.49
C PRO A 223 36.12 -20.61 -1.08
N SER A 224 37.26 -20.71 -0.38
CA SER A 224 37.71 -21.99 0.16
C SER A 224 36.81 -22.46 1.30
N VAL A 225 36.84 -23.78 1.57
CA VAL A 225 36.15 -24.35 2.74
C VAL A 225 36.59 -23.64 4.03
N GLU A 226 37.88 -23.39 4.18
CA GLU A 226 38.45 -22.72 5.35
C GLU A 226 37.92 -21.29 5.51
N GLN A 227 37.79 -20.52 4.42
CA GLN A 227 37.21 -19.17 4.47
C GLN A 227 35.75 -19.20 4.93
N LEU A 228 34.94 -20.11 4.39
CA LEU A 228 33.55 -20.28 4.79
C LEU A 228 33.43 -20.71 6.26
N GLU A 229 34.24 -21.68 6.69
CA GLU A 229 34.29 -22.12 8.10
C GLU A 229 34.69 -20.98 9.03
N ASN A 230 35.69 -20.17 8.66
CA ASN A 230 36.18 -19.09 9.51
C ASN A 230 35.14 -17.97 9.69
N VAL A 231 34.32 -17.65 8.66
CA VAL A 231 33.19 -16.72 8.82
C VAL A 231 32.14 -17.29 9.78
N LEU A 232 31.80 -18.57 9.63
CA LEU A 232 30.87 -19.24 10.53
C LEU A 232 31.39 -19.24 11.97
N LEU A 233 32.70 -19.48 12.17
CA LEU A 233 33.38 -19.42 13.46
C LEU A 233 33.58 -17.98 14.00
N GLN A 234 33.27 -16.96 13.22
CA GLN A 234 33.05 -15.59 13.71
C GLN A 234 31.59 -15.34 14.11
N GLU A 235 30.76 -16.37 14.09
CA GLU A 235 29.32 -16.30 14.40
C GLU A 235 28.52 -15.47 13.39
N HIS A 236 28.93 -15.50 12.13
CA HIS A 236 28.21 -14.90 11.01
C HIS A 236 27.67 -15.99 10.08
N GLU A 237 26.37 -15.99 9.77
CA GLU A 237 25.85 -16.79 8.66
C GLU A 237 26.37 -16.27 7.32
N VAL A 238 26.51 -17.18 6.36
CA VAL A 238 27.01 -16.85 5.02
C VAL A 238 25.87 -16.99 4.00
N VAL A 239 25.44 -15.87 3.43
CA VAL A 239 24.55 -15.84 2.26
C VAL A 239 25.38 -16.23 1.04
N CYS A 240 25.11 -17.40 0.48
CA CYS A 240 25.90 -18.00 -0.60
C CYS A 240 25.14 -18.02 -1.92
N ASP A 241 25.76 -17.48 -2.97
CA ASP A 241 25.37 -17.80 -4.33
C ASP A 241 25.81 -19.23 -4.66
N VAL A 242 24.85 -20.06 -5.07
CA VAL A 242 25.07 -21.45 -5.47
C VAL A 242 24.56 -21.71 -6.88
N GLN A 243 25.23 -22.60 -7.58
CA GLN A 243 24.84 -23.08 -8.90
C GLN A 243 24.34 -24.52 -8.79
N GLN A 244 23.16 -24.81 -9.34
CA GLN A 244 22.69 -26.20 -9.48
C GLN A 244 23.55 -26.96 -10.50
N VAL A 245 24.00 -28.15 -10.10
CA VAL A 245 24.81 -29.07 -10.92
C VAL A 245 23.94 -29.90 -11.87
N LYS A 246 22.70 -30.19 -11.49
CA LYS A 246 21.72 -30.94 -12.27
C LYS A 246 20.54 -30.06 -12.68
N PRO A 247 19.79 -30.43 -13.74
CA PRO A 247 18.63 -29.66 -14.18
C PRO A 247 17.60 -29.42 -13.05
N PRO A 248 17.02 -28.20 -12.97
CA PRO A 248 17.27 -27.05 -13.84
C PRO A 248 18.62 -26.39 -13.52
N ASN A 249 19.54 -26.38 -14.49
CA ASN A 249 20.90 -25.87 -14.35
C ASN A 249 20.88 -24.34 -14.23
N GLY A 250 20.72 -23.82 -13.02
CA GLY A 250 20.59 -22.39 -12.76
C GLY A 250 21.13 -21.95 -11.41
N GLY A 251 21.13 -20.64 -11.24
CA GLY A 251 21.58 -19.93 -10.05
C GLY A 251 20.53 -19.88 -8.96
N HIS A 252 20.98 -19.95 -7.72
CA HIS A 252 20.17 -19.90 -6.51
C HIS A 252 20.97 -19.27 -5.36
N VAL A 253 20.29 -18.85 -4.30
CA VAL A 253 20.93 -18.29 -3.09
C VAL A 253 20.37 -19.00 -1.86
N LEU A 254 21.28 -19.38 -0.95
CA LEU A 254 20.95 -20.06 0.30
C LEU A 254 21.80 -19.50 1.45
N LEU A 255 21.50 -19.92 2.68
CA LEU A 255 22.19 -19.43 3.87
C LEU A 255 22.96 -20.58 4.54
N LEU A 256 24.30 -20.50 4.58
CA LEU A 256 25.10 -21.41 5.40
C LEU A 256 25.03 -21.00 6.87
N ILE A 257 24.82 -21.98 7.74
CA ILE A 257 24.61 -21.77 9.18
C ILE A 257 25.56 -22.60 10.04
N GLY A 258 26.43 -23.41 9.44
CA GLY A 258 27.36 -24.25 10.18
C GLY A 258 28.02 -25.30 9.31
N PHE A 259 28.75 -26.22 9.94
CA PHE A 259 29.45 -27.30 9.27
C PHE A 259 29.73 -28.49 10.19
N ASP A 260 30.07 -29.62 9.58
CA ASP A 260 30.59 -30.82 10.22
C ASP A 260 31.82 -31.29 9.42
N ARG A 261 33.02 -31.08 10.00
CA ARG A 261 34.31 -31.47 9.40
C ARG A 261 34.46 -32.97 9.26
N ASN A 262 33.84 -33.76 10.15
CA ASN A 262 33.94 -35.21 10.13
C ASN A 262 33.18 -35.79 8.93
N LYS A 263 32.02 -35.20 8.64
CA LYS A 263 31.23 -35.52 7.44
C LYS A 263 31.69 -34.78 6.19
N ARG A 264 32.48 -33.72 6.35
CA ARG A 264 32.89 -32.78 5.28
C ARG A 264 31.67 -32.15 4.58
N VAL A 265 30.75 -31.60 5.38
CA VAL A 265 29.54 -30.93 4.89
C VAL A 265 29.31 -29.59 5.58
N PHE A 266 28.73 -28.63 4.84
CA PHE A 266 28.10 -27.44 5.41
C PHE A 266 26.64 -27.71 5.72
N PHE A 267 26.11 -27.06 6.75
CA PHE A 267 24.68 -26.97 7.01
C PHE A 267 24.12 -25.71 6.35
N ALA A 268 23.04 -25.85 5.59
CA ALA A 268 22.41 -24.74 4.89
C ALA A 268 20.90 -24.66 5.15
N LYS A 269 20.38 -23.45 5.33
CA LYS A 269 18.96 -23.13 5.31
C LYS A 269 18.56 -22.80 3.87
N ASN A 270 17.65 -23.60 3.31
CA ASN A 270 17.05 -23.39 2.00
C ASN A 270 15.55 -23.07 2.15
N HIS A 271 14.96 -22.51 1.09
CA HIS A 271 13.60 -21.96 1.10
C HIS A 271 12.68 -22.65 0.08
N TRP A 272 12.87 -23.96 -0.15
CA TRP A 272 12.07 -24.79 -1.08
C TRP A 272 11.17 -25.80 -0.36
N GLY A 273 10.91 -25.59 0.93
CA GLY A 273 10.01 -26.43 1.71
C GLY A 273 10.63 -27.76 2.16
N GLU A 274 11.96 -27.84 2.30
CA GLU A 274 12.61 -28.98 2.95
C GLU A 274 12.26 -29.07 4.43
N ASN A 275 11.96 -27.93 5.07
CA ASN A 275 11.63 -27.79 6.50
C ASN A 275 12.69 -28.42 7.42
N LYS A 276 13.95 -28.38 6.99
CA LYS A 276 15.14 -28.80 7.73
C LYS A 276 16.38 -28.14 7.10
N PHE A 277 17.47 -28.05 7.85
CA PHE A 277 18.76 -27.72 7.27
C PHE A 277 19.20 -28.85 6.33
N ILE A 278 19.66 -28.48 5.14
CA ILE A 278 20.26 -29.40 4.18
C ILE A 278 21.77 -29.48 4.42
N GLU A 279 22.37 -30.56 3.96
CA GLU A 279 23.83 -30.73 3.97
C GLU A 279 24.36 -30.45 2.55
N ILE A 280 25.47 -29.71 2.45
CA ILE A 280 26.19 -29.45 1.19
C ILE A 280 27.62 -29.98 1.36
N ALA A 281 28.03 -30.95 0.54
CA ALA A 281 29.38 -31.51 0.63
C ALA A 281 30.45 -30.45 0.32
N TYR A 282 31.58 -30.52 1.03
CA TYR A 282 32.72 -29.61 0.82
C TYR A 282 33.26 -29.65 -0.60
N GLU A 283 33.23 -30.83 -1.22
CA GLU A 283 33.73 -31.07 -2.57
C GLU A 283 32.77 -32.00 -3.32
N ASN A 284 32.58 -31.74 -4.62
CA ASN A 284 31.79 -32.56 -5.52
C ASN A 284 30.35 -32.83 -5.03
N ASP A 285 29.72 -31.84 -4.38
CA ASP A 285 28.32 -31.95 -4.00
C ASP A 285 27.45 -32.25 -5.24
N PRO A 286 26.55 -33.24 -5.18
CA PRO A 286 25.79 -33.67 -6.35
C PRO A 286 24.72 -32.66 -6.80
N THR A 287 24.48 -31.62 -6.00
CA THR A 287 23.39 -30.65 -6.19
C THR A 287 23.94 -29.24 -6.39
N TRP A 288 24.94 -28.83 -5.60
CA TRP A 288 25.33 -27.43 -5.46
C TRP A 288 26.81 -27.18 -5.73
N THR A 289 27.11 -26.03 -6.32
CA THR A 289 28.47 -25.45 -6.33
C THR A 289 28.40 -24.06 -5.73
N ILE A 290 29.12 -23.80 -4.64
CA ILE A 290 29.20 -22.47 -4.02
C ILE A 290 30.09 -21.57 -4.89
N ARG A 291 29.61 -20.37 -5.21
CA ARG A 291 30.26 -19.41 -6.12
C ARG A 291 30.69 -18.12 -5.43
N SER A 292 30.07 -17.76 -4.32
CA SER A 292 30.42 -16.58 -3.50
C SER A 292 29.93 -16.79 -2.06
N GLY A 293 30.35 -15.93 -1.14
CA GLY A 293 29.81 -15.86 0.22
C GLY A 293 29.78 -14.44 0.74
N TRP A 294 28.67 -14.04 1.34
CA TRP A 294 28.41 -12.70 1.86
C TRP A 294 27.88 -12.79 3.28
N PHE A 295 28.21 -11.85 4.15
CA PHE A 295 27.79 -11.94 5.55
C PHE A 295 27.58 -10.58 6.22
N ILE A 296 26.59 -10.54 7.11
CA ILE A 296 26.27 -9.38 7.94
C ILE A 296 27.24 -9.38 9.13
N LYS A 297 28.02 -8.32 9.26
CA LYS A 297 28.94 -8.13 10.38
C LYS A 297 28.27 -7.46 11.56
N ASP A 298 27.36 -6.53 11.29
CA ASP A 298 26.62 -5.84 12.33
C ASP A 298 25.24 -5.37 11.87
N VAL A 299 24.35 -5.17 12.85
CA VAL A 299 22.96 -4.71 12.64
C VAL A 299 22.63 -3.49 13.50
N GLY A 300 21.69 -2.68 12.99
CA GLY A 300 21.23 -1.44 13.63
C GLY A 300 20.42 -1.66 14.91
N ASP A 301 20.24 -0.59 15.68
CA ASP A 301 19.35 -0.61 16.85
C ASP A 301 17.90 -0.91 16.41
N PRO A 302 17.15 -1.83 17.06
CA PRO A 302 15.78 -2.18 16.66
C PRO A 302 14.77 -1.03 16.82
N THR A 303 15.14 0.07 17.48
CA THR A 303 14.33 1.30 17.58
C THR A 303 14.57 2.27 16.42
N PHE A 304 15.58 2.04 15.58
CA PHE A 304 15.85 2.82 14.38
C PHE A 304 14.67 2.76 13.40
N VAL A 305 14.41 3.87 12.71
CA VAL A 305 13.46 3.96 11.59
C VAL A 305 14.13 4.73 10.45
N GLN A 306 14.13 4.15 9.25
CA GLN A 306 14.59 4.84 8.03
C GLN A 306 13.47 5.74 7.50
N ASN A 307 13.38 6.94 8.05
CA ASN A 307 12.32 7.92 7.78
C ASN A 307 12.23 8.35 6.31
N GLU A 308 13.33 8.27 5.54
CA GLU A 308 13.32 8.58 4.11
C GLU A 308 12.32 7.69 3.34
N ALA A 309 12.10 6.46 3.80
CA ALA A 309 11.15 5.54 3.20
C ALA A 309 9.70 6.07 3.25
N CYS A 310 9.36 6.91 4.23
CA CYS A 310 8.03 7.55 4.35
C CYS A 310 7.66 8.44 3.16
N TRP A 311 8.66 8.92 2.41
CA TRP A 311 8.45 9.76 1.23
C TRP A 311 8.25 8.97 -0.04
N LEU A 312 8.59 7.68 -0.08
CA LEU A 312 8.57 6.94 -1.33
C LEU A 312 7.14 6.65 -1.80
N GLY A 313 6.96 6.64 -3.11
CA GLY A 313 5.68 6.51 -3.81
C GLY A 313 5.07 7.85 -4.24
N THR A 314 3.79 7.79 -4.61
CA THR A 314 3.08 8.89 -5.26
C THR A 314 2.66 9.97 -4.28
N TRP A 315 2.73 11.22 -4.74
CA TRP A 315 2.27 12.44 -4.11
C TRP A 315 1.57 13.34 -5.14
N TYR A 316 0.59 14.08 -4.69
CA TYR A 316 -0.02 15.23 -5.37
C TYR A 316 0.65 16.49 -4.84
N LEU A 317 1.52 17.07 -5.66
CA LEU A 317 2.30 18.27 -5.41
C LEU A 317 1.52 19.49 -5.91
N THR A 318 1.09 20.36 -5.00
CA THR A 318 0.44 21.62 -5.36
C THR A 318 1.43 22.78 -5.23
N ILE A 319 1.63 23.52 -6.33
CA ILE A 319 2.46 24.72 -6.41
C ILE A 319 1.62 25.82 -7.06
N ASP A 320 1.49 26.97 -6.39
CA ASP A 320 0.70 28.10 -6.87
C ASP A 320 -0.73 27.70 -7.30
N GLY A 321 -1.37 26.84 -6.52
CA GLY A 321 -2.72 26.32 -6.78
C GLY A 321 -2.82 25.25 -7.88
N ASN A 322 -1.73 24.96 -8.61
CA ASN A 322 -1.70 23.92 -9.63
C ASN A 322 -1.26 22.60 -9.03
N ASN A 323 -2.02 21.53 -9.27
CA ASN A 323 -1.75 20.21 -8.74
C ASN A 323 -1.04 19.33 -9.78
N HIS A 324 0.05 18.69 -9.39
CA HIS A 324 0.90 17.87 -10.22
C HIS A 324 1.18 16.53 -9.56
N ARG A 325 1.31 15.45 -10.32
CA ARG A 325 1.78 14.20 -9.75
C ARG A 325 3.29 14.25 -9.57
N LEU A 326 3.75 13.91 -8.38
CA LEU A 326 5.14 13.64 -8.04
C LEU A 326 5.26 12.17 -7.63
N LEU A 327 6.26 11.48 -8.11
CA LEU A 327 6.62 10.14 -7.68
C LEU A 327 8.07 10.15 -7.19
N LEU A 328 8.29 9.66 -5.97
CA LEU A 328 9.62 9.48 -5.39
C LEU A 328 9.95 7.98 -5.31
N ARG A 329 11.04 7.55 -5.94
CA ARG A 329 11.39 6.12 -6.11
C ARG A 329 12.46 5.63 -5.14
N ARG A 330 13.31 6.52 -4.63
CA ARG A 330 14.46 6.16 -3.78
C ARG A 330 14.81 7.23 -2.76
N SER A 331 15.49 6.79 -1.71
CA SER A 331 15.98 7.64 -0.61
C SER A 331 17.37 8.22 -0.88
N GLU A 332 18.22 7.56 -1.66
CA GLU A 332 19.60 8.00 -1.89
C GLU A 332 20.23 7.42 -3.17
N ASP A 333 21.45 7.87 -3.49
CA ASP A 333 22.32 7.18 -4.44
C ASP A 333 23.07 6.06 -3.72
N PHE A 334 22.63 4.82 -3.88
CA PHE A 334 23.31 3.66 -3.29
C PHE A 334 24.76 3.51 -3.79
N ALA A 335 25.08 4.04 -4.97
CA ALA A 335 26.45 4.04 -5.46
C ALA A 335 27.33 5.06 -4.73
N ASN A 336 26.75 6.23 -4.38
CA ASN A 336 27.39 7.35 -3.71
C ASN A 336 26.52 7.91 -2.56
N PRO A 337 26.43 7.19 -1.42
CA PRO A 337 25.55 7.55 -0.32
C PRO A 337 25.68 9.01 0.12
N ARG A 338 24.56 9.63 0.50
CA ARG A 338 24.47 11.03 0.97
C ARG A 338 24.88 12.10 -0.04
N GLN A 339 24.96 11.78 -1.33
CA GLN A 339 25.05 12.77 -2.39
C GLN A 339 23.68 13.02 -3.01
N PRO A 340 23.42 14.22 -3.58
CA PRO A 340 22.23 14.45 -4.38
C PRO A 340 22.12 13.47 -5.53
N THR A 341 20.91 13.05 -5.84
CA THR A 341 20.66 12.02 -6.85
C THR A 341 19.32 12.21 -7.56
N ARG A 342 19.07 11.37 -8.56
CA ARG A 342 17.77 11.19 -9.21
C ARG A 342 16.79 10.57 -8.20
N LEU A 343 15.83 11.32 -7.70
CA LEU A 343 14.87 10.82 -6.71
C LEU A 343 13.61 10.22 -7.35
N GLY A 344 13.15 10.77 -8.46
CA GLY A 344 11.94 10.31 -9.13
C GLY A 344 11.44 11.28 -10.20
N SER A 345 10.14 11.35 -10.46
CA SER A 345 9.58 12.18 -11.56
C SER A 345 8.43 13.04 -11.10
N VAL A 346 8.29 14.23 -11.68
CA VAL A 346 7.08 15.05 -11.59
C VAL A 346 6.45 15.13 -12.97
N TYR A 347 5.11 15.19 -13.02
CA TYR A 347 4.35 15.21 -14.26
C TYR A 347 3.60 16.53 -14.35
N LEU A 348 4.12 17.40 -15.21
CA LEU A 348 3.62 18.74 -15.47
C LEU A 348 2.79 18.74 -16.76
N GLY A 349 2.24 19.89 -17.15
CA GLY A 349 1.36 20.00 -18.33
C GLY A 349 2.05 19.65 -19.66
N ASP A 350 3.37 19.75 -19.73
CA ASP A 350 4.21 19.41 -20.88
C ASP A 350 4.85 18.01 -20.79
N GLY A 351 4.59 17.27 -19.73
CA GLY A 351 4.95 15.85 -19.59
C GLY A 351 5.80 15.52 -18.36
N ARG A 352 6.62 14.49 -18.48
CA ARG A 352 7.45 13.96 -17.39
C ARG A 352 8.75 14.75 -17.25
N HIS A 353 8.98 15.29 -16.06
CA HIS A 353 10.21 15.99 -15.68
C HIS A 353 10.98 15.20 -14.65
N ASP A 354 12.29 15.29 -14.75
CA ASP A 354 13.18 14.67 -13.81
C ASP A 354 13.22 15.44 -12.47
N VAL A 355 13.00 14.74 -11.36
CA VAL A 355 13.25 15.22 -10.01
C VAL A 355 14.57 14.68 -9.46
N ASN A 356 15.47 15.61 -9.15
CA ASN A 356 16.70 15.35 -8.41
C ASN A 356 16.59 15.92 -6.99
N GLY A 357 17.42 15.46 -6.06
CA GLY A 357 17.38 15.99 -4.71
C GLY A 357 18.12 15.16 -3.68
N GLN A 358 17.87 15.49 -2.41
CA GLN A 358 18.47 14.86 -1.25
C GLN A 358 17.59 15.01 0.00
N PHE A 359 17.68 14.04 0.91
CA PHE A 359 17.06 14.07 2.22
C PHE A 359 18.00 14.66 3.29
N PHE A 360 17.41 15.32 4.27
CA PHE A 360 18.07 15.94 5.40
C PHE A 360 17.34 15.58 6.70
N ASP A 361 17.96 15.91 7.83
CA ASP A 361 17.34 15.81 9.16
C ASP A 361 16.77 14.41 9.45
N ASN A 362 17.51 13.36 9.10
CA ASN A 362 17.09 11.96 9.23
C ASN A 362 15.71 11.73 8.58
N GLY A 363 15.59 12.13 7.33
CA GLY A 363 14.39 11.95 6.51
C GLY A 363 13.21 12.88 6.84
N SER A 364 13.29 13.81 7.79
CA SER A 364 12.17 14.74 8.04
C SER A 364 12.07 15.86 7.01
N SER A 365 13.16 16.15 6.31
CA SER A 365 13.28 17.25 5.36
C SER A 365 13.76 16.72 4.00
N LEU A 366 13.20 17.25 2.92
CA LEU A 366 13.49 16.85 1.55
C LEU A 366 13.70 18.10 0.68
N ARG A 367 14.86 18.19 0.02
CA ARG A 367 15.09 19.19 -1.03
C ARG A 367 14.97 18.55 -2.39
N LEU A 368 14.11 19.10 -3.23
CA LEU A 368 13.86 18.67 -4.60
C LEU A 368 14.28 19.77 -5.58
N PHE A 369 14.71 19.34 -6.76
CA PHE A 369 14.94 20.16 -7.94
C PHE A 369 14.14 19.55 -9.08
N LEU A 370 13.06 20.22 -9.48
CA LEU A 370 12.25 19.84 -10.63
C LEU A 370 12.93 20.38 -11.90
N ALA A 371 13.31 19.49 -12.82
CA ALA A 371 13.95 19.89 -14.08
C ALA A 371 13.08 20.89 -14.86
N SER A 372 13.71 21.85 -15.53
CA SER A 372 12.99 22.88 -16.31
C SER A 372 12.36 22.39 -17.61
N GLY A 373 12.60 21.13 -17.99
CA GLY A 373 12.05 20.51 -19.20
C GLY A 373 12.04 18.98 -19.11
N THR A 374 11.50 18.35 -20.15
CA THR A 374 11.30 16.89 -20.23
C THR A 374 12.54 16.10 -20.66
N ALA A 375 13.63 16.78 -21.02
CA ALA A 375 14.89 16.12 -21.36
C ALA A 375 15.50 15.46 -20.11
N PRO A 376 16.04 14.23 -20.22
CA PRO A 376 16.72 13.57 -19.12
C PRO A 376 17.84 14.44 -18.53
N THR A 377 17.93 14.46 -17.20
CA THR A 377 18.98 15.16 -16.46
C THR A 377 19.98 14.18 -15.87
N ALA A 378 21.22 14.62 -15.66
CA ALA A 378 22.20 13.81 -14.95
C ALA A 378 21.75 13.62 -13.49
N PRO A 379 21.85 12.41 -12.91
CA PRO A 379 21.56 12.19 -11.50
C PRO A 379 22.36 13.14 -10.60
N GLY A 380 21.66 13.84 -9.72
CA GLY A 380 22.26 14.84 -8.80
C GLY A 380 22.30 16.27 -9.35
N THR A 381 21.71 16.52 -10.53
CA THR A 381 21.52 17.88 -11.07
C THR A 381 20.75 18.77 -10.09
N LEU A 382 21.35 19.90 -9.69
CA LEU A 382 20.78 20.90 -8.76
C LEU A 382 20.30 22.15 -9.51
N GLN A 383 19.52 21.96 -10.58
CA GLN A 383 18.96 23.05 -11.40
C GLN A 383 17.46 22.87 -11.59
N GLY A 384 16.75 23.99 -11.81
CA GLY A 384 15.31 24.02 -12.01
C GLY A 384 14.56 24.58 -10.79
N THR A 385 13.30 24.20 -10.61
CA THR A 385 12.48 24.68 -9.49
C THR A 385 12.89 23.95 -8.22
N GLN A 386 13.54 24.67 -7.30
CA GLN A 386 13.88 24.15 -5.98
C GLN A 386 12.66 24.18 -5.05
N ILE A 387 12.43 23.07 -4.36
CA ILE A 387 11.41 22.92 -3.32
C ILE A 387 12.08 22.35 -2.06
N ASP A 388 11.85 23.00 -0.92
CA ASP A 388 12.20 22.49 0.40
C ASP A 388 10.92 22.06 1.11
N ALA A 389 10.76 20.77 1.34
CA ALA A 389 9.58 20.17 1.96
C ALA A 389 9.91 19.52 3.31
N LYS A 390 8.92 19.48 4.20
CA LYS A 390 8.98 18.85 5.52
C LYS A 390 7.80 17.92 5.73
N LEU A 391 8.07 16.76 6.30
CA LEU A 391 7.06 15.77 6.68
C LEU A 391 6.80 15.85 8.19
N ASP A 392 5.53 16.01 8.55
CA ASP A 392 5.05 15.76 9.91
C ASP A 392 4.80 14.25 10.04
N PHE A 393 5.64 13.53 10.79
CA PHE A 393 5.45 12.07 10.96
C PHE A 393 4.16 11.70 11.71
N SER A 394 3.46 12.65 12.34
CA SER A 394 2.09 12.42 12.84
C SER A 394 1.03 12.44 11.73
N ASP A 395 1.38 12.91 10.52
CA ASP A 395 0.57 12.93 9.32
C ASP A 395 1.39 12.55 8.09
N ILE A 396 1.75 11.27 7.99
CA ILE A 396 2.54 10.70 6.88
C ILE A 396 1.86 10.81 5.50
N TYR A 397 0.62 11.29 5.45
CA TYR A 397 -0.15 11.45 4.22
C TYR A 397 -0.04 12.85 3.62
N ASN A 398 0.43 13.83 4.39
CA ASN A 398 0.58 15.20 3.93
C ASN A 398 1.95 15.77 4.31
N ALA A 399 2.51 16.59 3.45
CA ALA A 399 3.72 17.35 3.72
C ALA A 399 3.55 18.79 3.23
N GLU A 400 4.31 19.69 3.82
CA GLU A 400 4.31 21.10 3.44
C GLU A 400 5.71 21.53 3.05
N GLY A 401 5.80 22.50 2.15
CA GLY A 401 7.08 23.03 1.71
C GLY A 401 6.97 24.43 1.17
N VAL A 402 8.10 24.91 0.68
CA VAL A 402 8.22 26.20 0.01
C VAL A 402 9.11 26.09 -1.22
N THR A 403 8.81 26.85 -2.26
CA THR A 403 9.75 27.05 -3.37
C THR A 403 10.87 27.99 -2.94
N ALA A 404 11.98 28.02 -3.68
CA ALA A 404 13.02 29.03 -3.46
C ALA A 404 12.52 30.48 -3.63
N ALA A 405 11.41 30.68 -4.35
CA ALA A 405 10.73 31.98 -4.50
C ALA A 405 9.80 32.32 -3.32
N GLY A 406 9.62 31.41 -2.36
CA GLY A 406 8.76 31.60 -1.18
C GLY A 406 7.30 31.22 -1.40
N GLU A 407 6.96 30.57 -2.51
CA GLU A 407 5.59 30.08 -2.76
C GLU A 407 5.31 28.86 -1.89
N ARG A 408 4.11 28.78 -1.32
CA ARG A 408 3.69 27.62 -0.52
C ARG A 408 3.55 26.40 -1.43
N VAL A 409 4.08 25.29 -0.95
CA VAL A 409 3.94 23.97 -1.56
C VAL A 409 3.19 23.06 -0.59
N THR A 410 2.24 22.28 -1.09
CA THR A 410 1.64 21.17 -0.33
C THR A 410 1.81 19.88 -1.10
N LEU A 411 2.07 18.79 -0.38
CA LEU A 411 2.10 17.45 -0.92
C LEU A 411 1.04 16.62 -0.18
N SER A 412 0.21 15.92 -0.93
CA SER A 412 -0.80 15.02 -0.37
C SER A 412 -0.71 13.67 -1.06
N ARG A 413 -0.86 12.56 -0.34
CA ARG A 413 -1.02 11.23 -0.95
C ARG A 413 -2.34 11.08 -1.71
N PHE A 414 -3.27 12.01 -1.54
CA PHE A 414 -4.61 11.97 -2.11
C PHE A 414 -4.96 13.25 -2.86
N THR A 415 -5.75 13.11 -3.91
CA THR A 415 -6.50 14.18 -4.55
C THR A 415 -7.98 14.01 -4.26
N THR A 416 -8.70 15.12 -4.11
CA THR A 416 -10.15 15.10 -3.91
C THR A 416 -10.86 14.64 -5.18
N ARG A 417 -11.83 13.73 -5.02
CA ARG A 417 -12.73 13.26 -6.06
C ARG A 417 -14.18 13.29 -5.58
N PHE A 418 -15.10 13.36 -6.53
CA PHE A 418 -16.53 13.40 -6.28
C PHE A 418 -17.28 12.29 -7.00
N ALA A 419 -18.33 11.80 -6.34
CA ALA A 419 -19.38 10.98 -6.92
C ALA A 419 -20.73 11.59 -6.58
N ALA A 420 -21.67 11.55 -7.51
CA ALA A 420 -22.95 12.21 -7.35
C ALA A 420 -24.09 11.48 -8.04
N VAL A 421 -25.29 11.60 -7.46
CA VAL A 421 -26.56 11.12 -7.99
C VAL A 421 -27.45 12.33 -8.24
N PHE A 422 -28.10 12.34 -9.41
CA PHE A 422 -29.00 13.37 -9.88
C PHE A 422 -30.34 12.74 -10.26
N GLU A 423 -31.43 13.42 -9.96
CA GLU A 423 -32.77 13.02 -10.36
C GLU A 423 -33.46 14.16 -11.11
N GLN A 424 -34.45 13.84 -11.95
CA GLN A 424 -35.29 14.84 -12.58
C GLN A 424 -35.91 15.74 -11.50
N SER A 425 -35.74 17.06 -11.64
CA SER A 425 -36.32 18.01 -10.71
C SER A 425 -37.85 17.99 -10.82
N ASP A 426 -38.51 18.04 -9.66
CA ASP A 426 -39.97 18.21 -9.56
C ASP A 426 -40.40 19.70 -9.64
N GLY A 427 -39.47 20.59 -9.95
CA GLY A 427 -39.68 22.04 -9.98
C GLY A 427 -39.44 22.75 -8.65
N SER A 428 -39.22 22.02 -7.55
CA SER A 428 -38.83 22.62 -6.26
C SER A 428 -37.46 23.30 -6.38
N ALA A 429 -37.35 24.51 -5.86
CA ALA A 429 -36.08 25.22 -5.77
C ALA A 429 -35.11 24.42 -4.89
N PHE A 430 -33.84 24.35 -5.30
CA PHE A 430 -32.80 23.65 -4.55
C PHE A 430 -31.52 24.48 -4.49
N GLN A 431 -30.66 24.14 -3.53
CA GLN A 431 -29.30 24.67 -3.39
C GLN A 431 -28.37 23.49 -3.15
N ALA A 432 -27.21 23.50 -3.80
CA ALA A 432 -26.15 22.52 -3.55
C ALA A 432 -24.82 23.25 -3.35
N ARG A 433 -24.00 22.76 -2.42
CA ARG A 433 -22.63 23.24 -2.16
C ARG A 433 -21.70 22.03 -2.07
N HIS A 434 -20.47 22.19 -2.54
CA HIS A 434 -19.43 21.18 -2.45
C HIS A 434 -18.11 21.82 -2.02
N GLY A 435 -17.27 21.05 -1.33
CA GLY A 435 -15.94 21.50 -0.90
C GLY A 435 -15.92 22.67 0.07
N ILE A 436 -17.02 22.95 0.79
CA ILE A 436 -17.06 24.06 1.75
C ILE A 436 -16.52 23.62 3.12
N ASP A 437 -15.86 24.52 3.84
CA ASP A 437 -15.40 24.26 5.20
C ASP A 437 -16.55 24.24 6.23
N ALA A 438 -16.25 23.83 7.47
CA ALA A 438 -17.24 23.69 8.54
C ALA A 438 -17.95 25.02 8.88
N ALA A 439 -17.22 26.14 8.87
CA ALA A 439 -17.78 27.45 9.20
C ALA A 439 -18.74 27.94 8.11
N THR A 440 -18.32 27.81 6.85
CA THR A 440 -19.13 28.14 5.67
C THR A 440 -20.35 27.24 5.57
N TYR A 441 -20.21 25.94 5.88
CA TYR A 441 -21.32 25.00 5.98
C TYR A 441 -22.34 25.46 7.02
N GLN A 442 -21.89 25.81 8.24
CA GLN A 442 -22.80 26.23 9.30
C GLN A 442 -23.57 27.51 8.93
N GLN A 443 -22.87 28.54 8.42
CA GLN A 443 -23.49 29.79 7.99
C GLN A 443 -24.50 29.56 6.85
N THR A 444 -24.15 28.72 5.88
CA THR A 444 -25.04 28.37 4.76
C THR A 444 -26.27 27.62 5.24
N PHE A 445 -26.09 26.65 6.16
CA PHE A 445 -27.18 25.91 6.77
C PHE A 445 -28.17 26.86 7.46
N ASP A 446 -27.68 27.73 8.34
CA ASP A 446 -28.54 28.66 9.11
C ASP A 446 -29.32 29.60 8.19
N SER A 447 -28.66 30.15 7.16
CA SER A 447 -29.31 31.01 6.17
C SER A 447 -30.38 30.28 5.37
N LEU A 448 -30.08 29.08 4.87
CA LEU A 448 -31.01 28.34 4.02
C LEU A 448 -32.22 27.81 4.81
N ILE A 449 -32.04 27.42 6.07
CA ILE A 449 -33.16 27.07 6.96
C ILE A 449 -34.08 28.29 7.15
N ALA A 450 -33.52 29.49 7.36
CA ALA A 450 -34.30 30.72 7.49
C ALA A 450 -35.09 31.06 6.21
N ASP A 451 -34.57 30.70 5.04
CA ASP A 451 -35.20 30.91 3.73
C ASP A 451 -36.22 29.82 3.35
N GLY A 452 -36.48 28.87 4.25
CA GLY A 452 -37.44 27.77 4.07
C GLY A 452 -36.91 26.59 3.27
N PHE A 453 -35.59 26.50 3.06
CA PHE A 453 -34.96 25.31 2.53
C PHE A 453 -34.75 24.26 3.64
N ARG A 454 -34.67 22.99 3.23
CA ARG A 454 -34.40 21.87 4.13
C ARG A 454 -33.20 21.09 3.64
N LEU A 455 -32.27 20.80 4.52
CA LEU A 455 -31.10 19.96 4.22
C LEU A 455 -31.58 18.51 3.98
N THR A 456 -31.22 17.93 2.84
CA THR A 456 -31.63 16.56 2.46
C THR A 456 -30.46 15.60 2.35
N SER A 457 -29.24 16.09 2.16
CA SER A 457 -28.03 15.28 2.12
C SER A 457 -26.86 16.09 2.67
N VAL A 458 -26.01 15.45 3.46
CA VAL A 458 -24.71 15.98 3.89
C VAL A 458 -23.66 14.88 3.77
N CYS A 459 -22.51 15.23 3.23
CA CYS A 459 -21.33 14.37 3.18
C CYS A 459 -20.14 15.16 3.70
N GLY A 460 -19.55 14.70 4.79
CA GLY A 460 -18.24 15.15 5.24
C GLY A 460 -17.15 14.27 4.63
N TYR A 461 -16.00 14.86 4.31
CA TYR A 461 -14.82 14.13 3.84
C TYR A 461 -13.53 14.85 4.24
N SER A 462 -12.42 14.13 4.22
CA SER A 462 -11.09 14.65 4.57
C SER A 462 -10.41 15.23 3.34
N GLU A 463 -9.92 16.45 3.46
CA GLU A 463 -8.99 17.08 2.51
C GLU A 463 -7.76 17.51 3.30
N GLY A 464 -6.67 16.75 3.16
CA GLY A 464 -5.57 16.80 4.11
C GLY A 464 -6.03 16.47 5.54
N ARG A 465 -5.73 17.34 6.51
CA ARG A 465 -6.18 17.20 7.92
C ARG A 465 -7.53 17.87 8.20
N ALA A 466 -8.07 18.64 7.26
CA ALA A 466 -9.28 19.40 7.44
C ALA A 466 -10.52 18.65 6.92
N ALA A 467 -11.67 18.93 7.53
CA ALA A 467 -12.96 18.50 6.99
C ALA A 467 -13.45 19.46 5.88
N ARG A 468 -14.11 18.85 4.89
CA ARG A 468 -14.89 19.52 3.85
C ARG A 468 -16.28 18.91 3.80
N PHE A 469 -17.26 19.71 3.38
CA PHE A 469 -18.65 19.32 3.34
C PHE A 469 -19.25 19.52 1.96
N ASN A 470 -20.01 18.53 1.52
CA ASN A 470 -20.96 18.64 0.43
C ASN A 470 -22.36 18.56 1.01
N ALA A 471 -23.27 19.39 0.52
CA ALA A 471 -24.62 19.44 1.05
C ALA A 471 -25.64 19.87 -0.01
N VAL A 472 -26.83 19.28 0.09
CA VAL A 472 -27.96 19.55 -0.78
C VAL A 472 -29.14 19.98 0.07
N TRP A 473 -29.79 21.06 -0.32
CA TRP A 473 -31.00 21.59 0.29
C TRP A 473 -32.11 21.73 -0.76
N VAL A 474 -33.34 21.44 -0.35
CA VAL A 474 -34.53 21.60 -1.21
C VAL A 474 -35.55 22.46 -0.48
N LYS A 475 -36.14 23.44 -1.18
CA LYS A 475 -37.20 24.29 -0.66
C LYS A 475 -38.52 23.52 -0.69
N ARG A 476 -38.92 23.02 0.48
CA ARG A 476 -40.16 22.25 0.68
C ARG A 476 -40.55 22.29 2.15
N ASP A 477 -41.82 22.09 2.43
CA ASP A 477 -42.30 21.85 3.80
C ASP A 477 -41.93 20.42 4.27
N GLY A 478 -42.02 20.17 5.57
CA GLY A 478 -41.75 18.86 6.13
C GLY A 478 -41.79 18.81 7.66
N PRO A 479 -41.56 17.63 8.25
CA PRO A 479 -41.52 17.41 9.71
C PRO A 479 -40.43 18.24 10.40
N ALA A 480 -40.37 18.23 11.73
CA ALA A 480 -39.24 18.86 12.43
C ALA A 480 -37.91 18.22 11.97
N LEU A 481 -36.89 19.04 11.72
CA LEU A 481 -35.57 18.61 11.25
C LEU A 481 -34.48 19.07 12.21
N GLN A 482 -33.53 18.19 12.49
CA GLN A 482 -32.31 18.48 13.22
C GLN A 482 -31.12 18.01 12.39
N ALA A 483 -30.07 18.81 12.29
CA ALA A 483 -28.81 18.40 11.67
C ALA A 483 -27.63 18.78 12.57
N ARG A 484 -26.59 17.95 12.58
CA ARG A 484 -25.34 18.17 13.33
C ARG A 484 -24.14 17.73 12.49
N HIS A 485 -22.98 18.33 12.73
CA HIS A 485 -21.70 17.95 12.14
C HIS A 485 -20.57 18.13 13.16
N GLY A 486 -19.41 17.53 12.88
CA GLY A 486 -18.24 17.62 13.76
C GLY A 486 -18.35 16.80 15.05
N LEU A 487 -19.33 15.89 15.14
CA LEU A 487 -19.51 15.06 16.33
C LEU A 487 -18.43 13.97 16.39
N ASP A 488 -17.79 13.78 17.53
CA ASP A 488 -17.05 12.54 17.76
C ASP A 488 -17.99 11.33 17.95
N ALA A 489 -17.44 10.13 18.09
CA ALA A 489 -18.23 8.91 18.21
C ALA A 489 -19.16 8.90 19.44
N GLN A 490 -18.72 9.44 20.58
CA GLN A 490 -19.50 9.48 21.81
C GLN A 490 -20.62 10.52 21.71
N GLN A 491 -20.29 11.72 21.24
CA GLN A 491 -21.24 12.81 21.01
C GLN A 491 -22.30 12.41 19.98
N TYR A 492 -21.91 11.71 18.91
CA TYR A 492 -22.83 11.18 17.92
C TYR A 492 -23.81 10.19 18.56
N GLN A 493 -23.32 9.21 19.31
CA GLN A 493 -24.17 8.20 19.95
C GLN A 493 -25.14 8.84 20.95
N GLN A 494 -24.66 9.77 21.79
CA GLN A 494 -25.51 10.52 22.71
C GLN A 494 -26.61 11.30 21.98
N THR A 495 -26.24 12.05 20.94
CA THR A 495 -27.19 12.84 20.13
C THR A 495 -28.22 11.94 19.45
N PHE A 496 -27.77 10.78 18.93
CA PHE A 496 -28.64 9.80 18.31
C PHE A 496 -29.69 9.30 19.31
N ASP A 497 -29.27 8.86 20.50
CA ASP A 497 -30.17 8.32 21.53
C ASP A 497 -31.16 9.37 22.03
N GLU A 498 -30.70 10.62 22.23
CA GLU A 498 -31.54 11.74 22.64
C GLU A 498 -32.61 12.08 21.60
N LEU A 499 -32.24 12.16 20.31
CA LEU A 499 -33.17 12.51 19.23
C LEU A 499 -34.16 11.36 18.96
N VAL A 500 -33.71 10.10 18.99
CA VAL A 500 -34.60 8.94 18.88
C VAL A 500 -35.59 8.90 20.04
N GLY A 501 -35.15 9.21 21.27
CA GLY A 501 -36.05 9.36 22.42
C GLY A 501 -37.09 10.48 22.28
N GLN A 502 -36.82 11.49 21.44
CA GLN A 502 -37.74 12.57 21.10
C GLN A 502 -38.63 12.26 19.87
N GLY A 503 -38.53 11.05 19.32
CA GLY A 503 -39.30 10.62 18.15
C GLY A 503 -38.71 11.06 16.81
N PHE A 504 -37.49 11.59 16.80
CA PHE A 504 -36.76 11.82 15.55
C PHE A 504 -36.13 10.51 15.03
N ARG A 505 -35.97 10.44 13.73
CA ARG A 505 -35.34 9.33 13.03
C ARG A 505 -34.18 9.81 12.18
N LEU A 506 -33.07 9.08 12.21
CA LEU A 506 -31.90 9.38 11.41
C LEU A 506 -32.20 9.08 9.93
N THR A 507 -32.02 10.08 9.06
CA THR A 507 -32.27 9.97 7.61
C THR A 507 -31.00 10.13 6.77
N CYS A 508 -29.95 10.73 7.36
CA CYS A 508 -28.64 10.83 6.74
C CYS A 508 -27.53 10.69 7.78
N VAL A 509 -26.49 9.91 7.50
CA VAL A 509 -25.22 9.84 8.26
C VAL A 509 -24.02 9.86 7.31
N SER A 510 -22.99 10.61 7.69
CA SER A 510 -21.70 10.64 7.01
C SER A 510 -20.59 10.55 8.06
N GLY A 511 -19.71 9.56 7.94
CA GLY A 511 -18.46 9.51 8.68
C GLY A 511 -17.32 10.11 7.86
N TYR A 512 -16.35 10.73 8.53
CA TYR A 512 -15.14 11.28 7.92
C TYR A 512 -14.03 11.40 8.98
N ALA A 513 -12.79 11.67 8.55
CA ALA A 513 -11.70 11.98 9.45
C ALA A 513 -11.38 13.48 9.47
N GLU A 514 -11.12 14.00 10.66
CA GLU A 514 -10.58 15.34 10.87
C GLU A 514 -9.46 15.24 11.90
N GLY A 515 -8.27 15.75 11.58
CA GLY A 515 -7.10 15.61 12.45
C GLY A 515 -6.76 14.13 12.79
N GLY A 516 -7.07 13.20 11.88
CA GLY A 516 -6.86 11.76 12.08
C GLY A 516 -7.87 11.08 13.00
N GLN A 517 -8.95 11.76 13.41
CA GLN A 517 -9.99 11.22 14.29
C GLN A 517 -11.32 11.11 13.56
N ALA A 518 -12.10 10.07 13.88
CA ALA A 518 -13.45 9.90 13.34
C ALA A 518 -14.37 11.07 13.77
N ARG A 519 -15.13 11.58 12.82
CA ARG A 519 -16.17 12.58 13.00
C ARG A 519 -17.43 12.19 12.21
N TYR A 520 -18.57 12.69 12.66
CA TYR A 520 -19.86 12.37 12.08
C TYR A 520 -20.68 13.64 11.80
N ALA A 521 -21.34 13.63 10.65
CA ALA A 521 -22.42 14.54 10.31
C ALA A 521 -23.71 13.74 10.07
N ALA A 522 -24.84 14.30 10.48
CA ALA A 522 -26.11 13.59 10.42
C ALA A 522 -27.33 14.51 10.34
N ILE A 523 -28.40 13.96 9.78
CA ILE A 523 -29.72 14.60 9.63
C ILE A 523 -30.75 13.68 10.26
N TRP A 524 -31.63 14.26 11.07
CA TRP A 524 -32.77 13.59 11.66
C TRP A 524 -34.07 14.32 11.34
N GLU A 525 -35.13 13.56 11.08
CA GLU A 525 -36.47 14.07 10.84
C GLU A 525 -37.49 13.40 11.76
N GLN A 526 -38.45 14.18 12.28
CA GLN A 526 -39.53 13.69 13.15
C GLN A 526 -40.75 13.24 12.34
N ASP A 527 -40.58 12.21 11.52
CA ASP A 527 -41.55 11.79 10.50
C ASP A 527 -42.31 10.49 10.81
N GLY A 528 -42.00 9.83 11.94
CA GLY A 528 -42.64 8.59 12.38
C GLY A 528 -42.46 7.41 11.42
N GLY A 529 -41.47 7.45 10.51
CA GLY A 529 -41.31 6.49 9.42
C GLY A 529 -41.01 5.04 9.85
N PRO A 530 -40.69 4.14 8.90
CA PRO A 530 -40.54 2.72 9.16
C PRO A 530 -39.54 2.38 10.28
N GLU A 531 -39.71 1.20 10.85
CA GLU A 531 -38.74 0.56 11.74
C GLU A 531 -37.33 0.62 11.11
N PHE A 532 -36.33 1.05 11.86
CA PHE A 532 -34.99 1.28 11.33
C PHE A 532 -33.90 0.88 12.32
N HIS A 533 -32.73 0.57 11.78
CA HIS A 533 -31.48 0.41 12.51
C HIS A 533 -30.43 1.36 11.94
N ALA A 534 -29.60 1.94 12.81
CA ALA A 534 -28.42 2.69 12.42
C ALA A 534 -27.21 2.23 13.21
N ARG A 535 -26.04 2.21 12.57
CA ARG A 535 -24.75 1.86 13.17
C ARG A 535 -23.65 2.75 12.58
N HIS A 536 -22.60 2.99 13.36
CA HIS A 536 -21.45 3.78 12.97
C HIS A 536 -20.15 3.16 13.51
N GLY A 537 -18.99 3.54 12.96
CA GLY A 537 -17.70 3.02 13.40
C GLY A 537 -17.47 1.54 13.12
N LEU A 538 -18.22 0.94 12.18
CA LEU A 538 -18.12 -0.48 11.87
C LEU A 538 -16.86 -0.76 11.04
N SER A 539 -16.05 -1.73 11.45
CA SER A 539 -15.04 -2.32 10.55
C SER A 539 -15.71 -3.02 9.36
N ARG A 540 -14.92 -3.36 8.32
CA ARG A 540 -15.40 -4.13 7.14
C ARG A 540 -16.17 -5.39 7.53
N LEU A 541 -15.60 -6.17 8.46
CA LEU A 541 -16.19 -7.43 8.91
C LEU A 541 -17.49 -7.19 9.67
N GLN A 542 -17.49 -6.24 10.61
CA GLN A 542 -18.69 -5.90 11.38
C GLN A 542 -19.81 -5.34 10.48
N TYR A 543 -19.45 -4.53 9.48
CA TYR A 543 -20.40 -4.02 8.51
C TYR A 543 -21.04 -5.15 7.69
N GLN A 544 -20.23 -6.09 7.17
CA GLN A 544 -20.75 -7.23 6.42
C GLN A 544 -21.67 -8.10 7.28
N GLN A 545 -21.26 -8.43 8.51
CA GLN A 545 -22.08 -9.18 9.46
C GLN A 545 -23.41 -8.48 9.77
N THR A 546 -23.36 -7.18 10.09
CA THR A 546 -24.56 -6.38 10.37
C THR A 546 -25.49 -6.32 9.16
N PHE A 547 -24.93 -6.16 7.95
CA PHE A 547 -25.69 -6.13 6.72
C PHE A 547 -26.45 -7.45 6.52
N ASP A 548 -25.78 -8.59 6.65
CA ASP A 548 -26.37 -9.91 6.44
C ASP A 548 -27.44 -10.23 7.51
N GLU A 549 -27.17 -9.89 8.78
CA GLU A 549 -28.11 -10.06 9.89
C GLU A 549 -29.39 -9.25 9.70
N LEU A 550 -29.28 -7.98 9.34
CA LEU A 550 -30.43 -7.09 9.15
C LEU A 550 -31.19 -7.42 7.87
N ALA A 551 -30.49 -7.80 6.79
CA ALA A 551 -31.13 -8.30 5.57
C ALA A 551 -31.94 -9.57 5.85
N GLY A 552 -31.41 -10.50 6.66
CA GLY A 552 -32.12 -11.71 7.11
C GLY A 552 -33.38 -11.41 7.95
N GLN A 553 -33.44 -10.24 8.57
CA GLN A 553 -34.61 -9.74 9.33
C GLN A 553 -35.59 -8.92 8.48
N GLY A 554 -35.32 -8.77 7.18
CA GLY A 554 -36.16 -8.03 6.24
C GLY A 554 -35.92 -6.52 6.23
N PHE A 555 -34.82 -6.04 6.81
CA PHE A 555 -34.39 -4.66 6.65
C PHE A 555 -33.61 -4.47 5.36
N VAL A 556 -33.73 -3.28 4.78
CA VAL A 556 -33.07 -2.88 3.54
C VAL A 556 -32.04 -1.80 3.83
N LEU A 557 -30.85 -1.90 3.25
CA LEU A 557 -29.83 -0.86 3.39
C LEU A 557 -30.29 0.41 2.66
N ARG A 558 -30.55 1.47 3.43
CA ARG A 558 -31.07 2.75 2.93
C ARG A 558 -29.97 3.76 2.62
N GLN A 559 -28.89 3.72 3.39
CA GLN A 559 -27.72 4.57 3.22
C GLN A 559 -26.48 3.87 3.79
N VAL A 560 -25.33 4.07 3.14
CA VAL A 560 -24.01 3.67 3.63
C VAL A 560 -23.01 4.80 3.37
N SER A 561 -22.14 5.05 4.34
CA SER A 561 -20.99 5.93 4.28
C SER A 561 -19.76 5.12 4.65
N GLY A 562 -18.88 4.88 3.69
CA GLY A 562 -17.53 4.39 3.95
C GLY A 562 -16.59 5.58 4.16
N TYR A 563 -15.63 5.46 5.07
CA TYR A 563 -14.65 6.51 5.34
C TYR A 563 -13.38 5.92 5.95
N ARG A 564 -12.26 6.63 5.76
CA ARG A 564 -10.97 6.23 6.30
C ARG A 564 -10.62 7.03 7.54
N VAL A 565 -10.08 6.37 8.56
CA VAL A 565 -9.49 6.98 9.76
C VAL A 565 -8.10 6.36 9.94
N GLY A 566 -7.05 7.14 9.69
CA GLY A 566 -5.69 6.60 9.61
C GLY A 566 -5.54 5.60 8.46
N VAL A 567 -5.12 4.37 8.76
CA VAL A 567 -5.01 3.25 7.80
C VAL A 567 -6.29 2.42 7.70
N ASP A 568 -7.23 2.59 8.62
CA ASP A 568 -8.43 1.76 8.72
C ASP A 568 -9.60 2.36 7.94
N VAL A 569 -10.44 1.48 7.39
CA VAL A 569 -11.73 1.83 6.79
C VAL A 569 -12.86 1.44 7.71
N GLN A 570 -13.75 2.40 7.95
CA GLN A 570 -14.94 2.26 8.78
C GLN A 570 -16.20 2.57 7.96
N PHE A 571 -17.34 2.08 8.46
CA PHE A 571 -18.65 2.28 7.87
C PHE A 571 -19.65 2.84 8.87
N ALA A 572 -20.51 3.74 8.40
CA ALA A 572 -21.76 4.13 9.02
C ALA A 572 -22.91 3.85 8.06
N ALA A 573 -24.02 3.33 8.56
CA ALA A 573 -25.12 2.89 7.72
C ALA A 573 -26.47 2.94 8.42
N ILE A 574 -27.52 3.06 7.60
CA ILE A 574 -28.93 3.10 8.00
C ILE A 574 -29.66 1.99 7.23
N TRP A 575 -30.42 1.19 7.96
CA TRP A 575 -31.30 0.16 7.42
C TRP A 575 -32.73 0.43 7.82
N GLU A 576 -33.68 0.23 6.92
CA GLU A 576 -35.10 0.46 7.14
C GLU A 576 -35.93 -0.76 6.74
N LYS A 577 -37.06 -0.99 7.41
CA LYS A 577 -37.98 -2.07 7.07
C LYS A 577 -39.00 -1.57 6.05
N LEU A 578 -38.66 -1.74 4.76
CA LEU A 578 -39.48 -1.30 3.63
C LEU A 578 -40.17 -2.49 2.96
N ALA A 579 -41.44 -2.32 2.56
CA ALA A 579 -42.20 -3.34 1.85
C ALA A 579 -42.17 -3.10 0.32
N GLY A 580 -42.10 -4.18 -0.45
CA GLY A 580 -42.58 -4.24 -1.84
C GLY A 580 -41.66 -3.72 -2.95
N VAL A 581 -40.43 -3.26 -2.66
CA VAL A 581 -39.49 -2.82 -3.70
C VAL A 581 -38.15 -3.56 -3.61
N PRO A 582 -37.72 -4.27 -4.68
CA PRO A 582 -36.40 -4.89 -4.73
C PRO A 582 -35.28 -3.86 -4.56
N PHE A 583 -34.24 -4.22 -3.82
CA PHE A 583 -33.09 -3.37 -3.52
C PHE A 583 -31.78 -4.14 -3.69
N VAL A 584 -30.68 -3.42 -3.93
CA VAL A 584 -29.32 -3.98 -3.95
C VAL A 584 -28.39 -3.05 -3.18
N GLY A 585 -27.53 -3.62 -2.34
CA GLY A 585 -26.40 -2.93 -1.72
C GLY A 585 -25.08 -3.48 -2.27
N ARG A 586 -24.14 -2.61 -2.62
CA ARG A 586 -22.77 -2.98 -3.02
C ARG A 586 -21.78 -2.16 -2.21
N HIS A 587 -20.62 -2.73 -1.91
CA HIS A 587 -19.51 -2.04 -1.23
C HIS A 587 -18.16 -2.65 -1.62
N ALA A 588 -17.08 -1.97 -1.22
CA ALA A 588 -15.68 -2.33 -1.49
C ALA A 588 -15.32 -2.46 -2.98
N LEU A 589 -16.11 -1.88 -3.87
CA LEU A 589 -15.87 -1.96 -5.32
C LEU A 589 -14.77 -0.98 -5.73
N THR A 590 -13.84 -1.41 -6.58
CA THR A 590 -12.96 -0.49 -7.32
C THR A 590 -13.78 0.38 -8.28
N SER A 591 -13.17 1.41 -8.88
CA SER A 591 -13.82 2.24 -9.91
C SER A 591 -14.39 1.40 -11.07
N SER A 592 -13.58 0.50 -11.63
CA SER A 592 -14.00 -0.38 -12.74
C SER A 592 -15.08 -1.39 -12.34
N GLN A 593 -14.98 -1.99 -11.14
CA GLN A 593 -16.00 -2.89 -10.62
C GLN A 593 -17.32 -2.15 -10.34
N HIS A 594 -17.24 -0.92 -9.83
CA HIS A 594 -18.40 -0.07 -9.59
C HIS A 594 -19.08 0.32 -10.90
N GLN A 595 -18.32 0.70 -11.93
CA GLN A 595 -18.87 1.00 -13.25
C GLN A 595 -19.55 -0.23 -13.87
N LYS A 596 -18.92 -1.41 -13.80
CA LYS A 596 -19.52 -2.66 -14.28
C LYS A 596 -20.84 -2.97 -13.55
N ALA A 597 -20.83 -2.90 -12.21
CA ALA A 597 -22.03 -3.13 -11.41
C ALA A 597 -23.13 -2.09 -11.71
N PHE A 598 -22.73 -0.84 -11.98
CA PHE A 598 -23.63 0.23 -12.40
C PHE A 598 -24.35 -0.15 -13.70
N ASP A 599 -23.60 -0.51 -14.74
CA ASP A 599 -24.15 -0.86 -16.05
C ASP A 599 -25.09 -2.08 -15.97
N GLU A 600 -24.68 -3.10 -15.21
CA GLU A 600 -25.48 -4.32 -14.99
C GLU A 600 -26.81 -4.04 -14.26
N LEU A 601 -26.79 -3.20 -13.22
CA LEU A 601 -27.99 -2.89 -12.43
C LEU A 601 -28.93 -1.95 -13.19
N VAL A 602 -28.40 -0.97 -13.92
CA VAL A 602 -29.19 -0.12 -14.82
C VAL A 602 -29.91 -0.96 -15.86
N ALA A 603 -29.23 -1.92 -16.50
CA ALA A 603 -29.83 -2.82 -17.47
C ALA A 603 -30.95 -3.71 -16.89
N GLN A 604 -30.93 -3.93 -15.57
CA GLN A 604 -31.96 -4.67 -14.83
C GLN A 604 -33.11 -3.79 -14.30
N GLY A 605 -33.14 -2.50 -14.65
CA GLY A 605 -34.18 -1.56 -14.19
C GLY A 605 -33.98 -1.03 -12.77
N PHE A 606 -32.78 -1.16 -12.20
CA PHE A 606 -32.43 -0.53 -10.93
C PHE A 606 -31.91 0.88 -11.14
N ARG A 607 -32.31 1.78 -10.24
CA ARG A 607 -31.72 3.11 -10.09
C ARG A 607 -30.81 3.19 -8.87
N MET A 608 -29.70 3.91 -8.99
CA MET A 608 -28.85 4.22 -7.84
C MET A 608 -29.51 5.30 -6.98
N THR A 609 -29.50 5.11 -5.67
CA THR A 609 -30.12 6.01 -4.68
C THR A 609 -29.10 6.66 -3.76
N GLY A 610 -27.87 6.14 -3.72
CA GLY A 610 -26.77 6.66 -2.93
C GLY A 610 -25.45 6.07 -3.39
N VAL A 611 -24.38 6.86 -3.25
CA VAL A 611 -23.01 6.47 -3.57
C VAL A 611 -22.06 7.11 -2.56
N SER A 612 -21.21 6.31 -1.93
CA SER A 612 -20.15 6.77 -1.04
C SER A 612 -18.83 6.30 -1.63
N GLY A 613 -18.00 7.26 -2.04
CA GLY A 613 -16.59 7.02 -2.31
C GLY A 613 -15.78 7.12 -1.03
N TYR A 614 -14.71 6.34 -0.92
CA TYR A 614 -13.74 6.40 0.18
C TYR A 614 -12.39 5.85 -0.25
N SER A 615 -11.32 6.30 0.41
CA SER A 615 -9.98 5.77 0.16
C SER A 615 -9.76 4.50 0.97
N ASP A 616 -9.25 3.47 0.30
CA ASP A 616 -8.83 2.21 0.88
C ASP A 616 -7.45 1.88 0.34
N THR A 617 -6.43 1.87 1.20
CA THR A 617 -5.04 1.61 0.78
C THR A 617 -4.65 2.46 -0.45
N GLY A 618 -4.80 3.77 -0.38
CA GLY A 618 -4.48 4.62 -1.52
C GLY A 618 -5.54 4.65 -2.64
N ILE A 619 -6.45 3.67 -2.73
CA ILE A 619 -7.31 3.49 -3.91
C ILE A 619 -8.75 3.88 -3.59
N ALA A 620 -9.39 4.62 -4.49
CA ALA A 620 -10.83 4.87 -4.40
C ALA A 620 -11.66 3.57 -4.44
N ARG A 621 -12.52 3.40 -3.43
CA ARG A 621 -13.55 2.37 -3.34
C ARG A 621 -14.93 2.99 -3.27
N TYR A 622 -15.92 2.24 -3.70
CA TYR A 622 -17.31 2.69 -3.77
C TYR A 622 -18.23 1.74 -3.00
N ALA A 623 -19.15 2.34 -2.25
CA ALA A 623 -20.36 1.70 -1.75
C ALA A 623 -21.58 2.39 -2.32
N SER A 624 -22.59 1.63 -2.74
CA SER A 624 -23.78 2.17 -3.39
C SER A 624 -25.04 1.40 -3.03
N THR A 625 -26.15 2.13 -2.98
CA THR A 625 -27.49 1.60 -2.68
C THR A 625 -28.40 1.77 -3.90
N TRP A 626 -29.19 0.75 -4.20
CA TRP A 626 -29.96 0.65 -5.42
C TRP A 626 -31.38 0.21 -5.15
N ARG A 627 -32.31 0.67 -5.97
CA ARG A 627 -33.72 0.30 -5.89
C ARG A 627 -34.29 0.05 -7.28
N HIS A 628 -35.10 -1.00 -7.43
CA HIS A 628 -35.78 -1.27 -8.69
C HIS A 628 -36.82 -0.18 -8.97
N ASP A 629 -36.62 0.57 -10.04
CA ASP A 629 -37.47 1.69 -10.46
C ASP A 629 -37.15 2.04 -11.92
N PRO A 630 -37.70 1.27 -12.88
CA PRO A 630 -37.33 1.36 -14.29
C PRO A 630 -37.85 2.63 -14.97
N ASP A 631 -38.82 3.32 -14.38
CA ASP A 631 -39.46 4.50 -14.95
C ASP A 631 -38.81 5.81 -14.46
N ALA A 632 -37.85 5.73 -13.53
CA ALA A 632 -37.17 6.91 -13.02
C ALA A 632 -36.23 7.55 -14.05
N THR A 633 -36.30 8.87 -14.17
CA THR A 633 -35.32 9.67 -14.91
C THR A 633 -34.24 10.18 -13.95
N TRP A 634 -33.03 9.66 -14.08
CA TRP A 634 -31.92 9.94 -13.17
C TRP A 634 -30.57 9.82 -13.88
N GLN A 635 -29.52 10.38 -13.28
CA GLN A 635 -28.14 10.24 -13.72
C GLN A 635 -27.21 10.10 -12.52
N ALA A 636 -26.06 9.45 -12.71
CA ALA A 636 -25.00 9.48 -11.72
C ALA A 636 -23.62 9.47 -12.39
N ARG A 637 -22.62 9.95 -11.65
CA ARG A 637 -21.20 9.99 -12.04
C ARG A 637 -20.33 9.67 -10.82
N HIS A 638 -19.13 9.16 -11.04
CA HIS A 638 -18.11 8.95 -10.01
C HIS A 638 -16.72 9.29 -10.54
N GLY A 639 -15.74 9.46 -9.65
CA GLY A 639 -14.35 9.74 -10.04
C GLY A 639 -14.14 11.15 -10.60
N LEU A 640 -15.05 12.09 -10.35
CA LEU A 640 -14.98 13.44 -10.90
C LEU A 640 -13.95 14.28 -10.15
N THR A 641 -13.17 15.10 -10.86
CA THR A 641 -12.43 16.21 -10.27
C THR A 641 -13.40 17.29 -9.77
N THR A 642 -12.90 18.28 -9.02
CA THR A 642 -13.72 19.43 -8.59
C THR A 642 -14.31 20.16 -9.80
N GLU A 643 -13.50 20.39 -10.84
CA GLU A 643 -13.89 21.09 -12.06
C GLU A 643 -14.89 20.27 -12.89
N ASP A 644 -14.67 18.96 -13.01
CA ASP A 644 -15.58 18.07 -13.75
C ASP A 644 -16.92 17.90 -13.01
N TYR A 645 -16.90 17.86 -11.68
CA TYR A 645 -18.13 17.89 -10.88
C TYR A 645 -18.91 19.18 -11.10
N GLN A 646 -18.24 20.34 -11.04
CA GLN A 646 -18.91 21.61 -11.27
C GLN A 646 -19.52 21.68 -12.68
N ARG A 647 -18.77 21.26 -13.71
CA ARG A 647 -19.27 21.19 -15.08
C ARG A 647 -20.48 20.25 -15.21
N THR A 648 -20.39 19.06 -14.64
CA THR A 648 -21.49 18.08 -14.62
C THR A 648 -22.73 18.65 -13.92
N PHE A 649 -22.54 19.32 -12.79
CA PHE A 649 -23.61 19.95 -12.03
C PHE A 649 -24.32 21.03 -12.86
N ASP A 650 -23.58 21.91 -13.52
CA ASP A 650 -24.13 22.99 -14.34
C ASP A 650 -24.87 22.43 -15.56
N GLU A 651 -24.27 21.46 -16.25
CA GLU A 651 -24.88 20.76 -17.39
C GLU A 651 -26.20 20.09 -17.02
N LEU A 652 -26.21 19.26 -15.97
CA LEU A 652 -27.41 18.52 -15.56
C LEU A 652 -28.49 19.44 -15.00
N THR A 653 -28.12 20.49 -14.27
CA THR A 653 -29.07 21.50 -13.80
C THR A 653 -29.75 22.21 -14.97
N SER A 654 -29.01 22.55 -16.03
CA SER A 654 -29.58 23.14 -17.25
C SER A 654 -30.56 22.23 -17.99
N GLN A 655 -30.43 20.91 -17.79
CA GLN A 655 -31.31 19.88 -18.34
C GLN A 655 -32.51 19.55 -17.41
N GLY A 656 -32.66 20.29 -16.30
CA GLY A 656 -33.75 20.10 -15.36
C GLY A 656 -33.53 18.98 -14.33
N PHE A 657 -32.31 18.51 -14.16
CA PHE A 657 -31.94 17.61 -13.05
C PHE A 657 -31.54 18.41 -11.80
N ARG A 658 -31.55 17.76 -10.64
CA ARG A 658 -30.95 18.27 -9.40
C ARG A 658 -30.13 17.17 -8.73
N PRO A 659 -29.02 17.49 -8.03
CA PRO A 659 -28.34 16.49 -7.23
C PRO A 659 -29.21 16.08 -6.06
N THR A 660 -29.21 14.79 -5.73
CA THR A 660 -29.83 14.23 -4.53
C THR A 660 -28.80 13.73 -3.53
N HIS A 661 -27.60 13.39 -4.02
CA HIS A 661 -26.47 12.98 -3.20
C HIS A 661 -25.15 13.39 -3.85
N VAL A 662 -24.21 13.84 -3.03
CA VAL A 662 -22.85 14.24 -3.46
C VAL A 662 -21.87 13.73 -2.41
N SER A 663 -21.00 12.80 -2.80
CA SER A 663 -19.93 12.23 -1.99
C SER A 663 -18.58 12.81 -2.42
N GLY A 664 -17.81 13.31 -1.46
CA GLY A 664 -16.40 13.68 -1.65
C GLY A 664 -15.49 12.64 -0.98
N TYR A 665 -14.34 12.37 -1.57
CA TYR A 665 -13.37 11.40 -1.04
C TYR A 665 -11.96 11.64 -1.58
N GLY A 666 -10.96 11.16 -0.86
CA GLY A 666 -9.58 11.13 -1.33
C GLY A 666 -9.31 9.92 -2.23
N ASP A 667 -8.63 10.14 -3.34
CA ASP A 667 -8.09 9.08 -4.20
C ASP A 667 -6.57 9.29 -4.34
N GLY A 668 -5.80 8.25 -4.06
CA GLY A 668 -4.35 8.21 -4.23
C GLY A 668 -3.93 7.38 -5.44
N ALA A 669 -4.89 6.71 -6.10
CA ALA A 669 -4.63 5.96 -7.31
C ALA A 669 -4.42 6.93 -8.47
N TYR A 670 -3.45 6.59 -9.32
CA TYR A 670 -3.27 7.23 -10.60
C TYR A 670 -3.55 6.18 -11.68
N PRO A 671 -4.62 6.32 -12.47
CA PRO A 671 -4.77 5.50 -13.67
C PRO A 671 -3.67 5.92 -14.66
N ALA A 672 -2.87 4.95 -15.10
CA ALA A 672 -1.81 5.19 -16.08
C ALA A 672 -2.35 5.60 -17.46
#